data_AF-A0A5C7X7Q6-F1
#
_entry.id   AF-A0A5C7X7Q6-F1
#
_cell.length_a   1.000
_cell.length_b   1.000
_cell.length_c   1.000
_cell.angle_alpha   90.00
_cell.angle_beta   90.00
_cell.angle_gamma   90.00
#
_symmetry.space_group_name_H-M   'P 1'
#
loop_
_entity.id
_entity.type
_entity.pdbx_description
1 polymer ?
#
loop_
_entity_poly.entity_id
_entity_poly.type
_entity_poly.pdbx_seq_one_letter_code
_entity_poly.pdbx_strand_id
1 'polypeptide(L)'
;MPIEYHDRTEEEYRRRASVMIRNFEGFGSSPYDAGDNMATIGYGYTFNRSNNIELWDAAGVHLSQDERRQLAAIDAAPANRRTALGLAFTGRITQEEARSLLENVSLDRYQTHADRLGIPNSDERAATVSVTYNRGDGRMRSHMQGFNDAIADGDRAEAWYQLRYNSRGTNRDPDIELGIRARRNMEAHAFGLYNDPQNVTSDEARNVYRMFQLHREDILANERVWGVDFDGNRADRRHDAVGLSNRNWPDLSREYGQVPTISEALEPARRRLLADLRAENPDLADRLRDTDFASTAIFLDPGRELRDRDAVDRQYPTDTGNRRTNERNEALRAVTYNTTTDHAVDDNHAATLDSLRTTRGPNPREIDSNDLLIGMGGDDTLRAHRGDDILIGGAGRDRMEGGVGHDTYVVGGGDTIMDNDGRGELRWNRQALTGGARNEDDPANTYRSADGQYTYTLDGTTLTVAHRDGESVRVENYARGDLGIRLEEPAARREGEAPPENAPANGRNERPEQDTFAQSLERLNPQDRATYDRMLASVQSRGGYSEEQAQNIAAAGLAEFRRRDTLVRESQDVGIYGDRLFTAYFPHGRDREPNFHANVRLDDAAQTPARDSLQQVETLQQQRAIAPPTQQLEQREQQNGPTLGGRTQ
;
A
#
# COMPACT_ATOMS: atom_id res chain seq x y z
N MET A 1 11.25 -19.42 8.70
CA MET A 1 12.67 -19.48 9.15
C MET A 1 12.75 -18.87 10.54
N PRO A 2 13.61 -19.34 11.45
CA PRO A 2 13.73 -18.73 12.78
C PRO A 2 14.17 -17.26 12.68
N ILE A 3 13.74 -16.44 13.64
CA ILE A 3 14.12 -15.03 13.73
C ILE A 3 15.64 -14.92 13.97
N GLU A 4 16.34 -14.07 13.21
CA GLU A 4 17.78 -13.82 13.38
C GLU A 4 18.03 -12.67 14.35
N TYR A 5 18.20 -12.98 15.63
CA TYR A 5 18.30 -11.96 16.68
C TYR A 5 19.57 -11.09 16.59
N HIS A 6 19.45 -9.83 17.03
CA HIS A 6 20.59 -8.94 17.16
C HIS A 6 21.38 -9.27 18.42
N ASP A 7 22.21 -10.32 18.35
CA ASP A 7 22.95 -10.85 19.50
C ASP A 7 23.75 -9.78 20.25
N ARG A 8 23.74 -9.90 21.58
CA ARG A 8 24.43 -9.05 22.53
C ARG A 8 25.13 -9.91 23.57
N THR A 9 26.25 -9.40 24.08
CA THR A 9 26.81 -9.94 25.32
C THR A 9 25.82 -9.74 26.48
N GLU A 10 25.94 -10.54 27.56
CA GLU A 10 25.11 -10.39 28.76
C GLU A 10 25.15 -8.95 29.31
N GLU A 11 26.35 -8.34 29.33
CA GLU A 11 26.55 -6.97 29.81
C GLU A 11 25.84 -5.94 28.92
N GLU A 12 25.99 -6.06 27.60
CA GLU A 12 25.32 -5.17 26.65
C GLU A 12 23.80 -5.29 26.72
N TYR A 13 23.28 -6.52 26.77
CA TYR A 13 21.85 -6.79 26.91
C TYR A 13 21.31 -6.15 28.19
N ARG A 14 21.94 -6.39 29.35
CA ARG A 14 21.49 -5.81 30.64
C ARG A 14 21.50 -4.28 30.60
N ARG A 15 22.57 -3.68 30.07
CA ARG A 15 22.68 -2.23 29.89
C ARG A 15 21.56 -1.69 29.01
N ARG A 16 21.31 -2.33 27.86
CA ARG A 16 20.29 -1.95 26.89
C ARG A 16 18.86 -2.07 27.45
N ALA A 17 18.54 -3.17 28.13
CA ALA A 17 17.26 -3.36 28.81
C ALA A 17 17.06 -2.36 29.96
N SER A 18 18.12 -2.10 30.74
CA SER A 18 18.12 -1.10 31.82
C SER A 18 17.84 0.30 31.32
N VAL A 19 18.52 0.75 30.26
CA VAL A 19 18.28 2.08 29.66
C VAL A 19 16.82 2.21 29.22
N MET A 20 16.24 1.15 28.63
CA MET A 20 14.83 1.13 28.23
C MET A 20 13.87 1.31 29.41
N ILE A 21 13.98 0.46 30.44
CA ILE A 21 13.11 0.52 31.62
C ILE A 21 13.26 1.87 32.33
N ARG A 22 14.49 2.34 32.55
CA ARG A 22 14.75 3.61 33.27
C ARG A 22 14.19 4.84 32.58
N ASN A 23 14.09 4.83 31.26
CA ASN A 23 13.53 5.95 30.50
C ASN A 23 11.99 5.95 30.55
N PHE A 24 11.37 4.78 30.69
CA PHE A 24 9.92 4.66 30.83
C PHE A 24 9.43 4.77 32.27
N GLU A 25 10.25 4.38 33.24
CA GLU A 25 9.90 4.36 34.66
C GLU A 25 10.52 5.55 35.40
N GLY A 26 9.73 6.19 36.27
CA GLY A 26 10.21 7.29 37.11
C GLY A 26 11.19 6.80 38.19
N PHE A 27 12.19 7.63 38.50
CA PHE A 27 13.12 7.36 39.61
C PHE A 27 12.53 7.79 40.97
N GLY A 28 12.32 6.83 41.87
CA GLY A 28 11.96 7.08 43.26
C GLY A 28 13.14 6.95 44.22
N SER A 29 13.66 8.05 44.74
CA SER A 29 14.80 8.02 45.70
C SER A 29 14.44 7.48 47.09
N SER A 30 13.17 7.33 47.42
CA SER A 30 12.66 6.85 48.71
C SER A 30 11.50 5.87 48.47
N PRO A 31 11.16 4.99 49.43
CA PRO A 31 10.07 4.04 49.28
C PRO A 31 8.72 4.70 49.04
N TYR A 32 7.91 4.12 48.16
CA TYR A 32 6.54 4.54 47.87
C TYR A 32 5.67 3.33 47.51
N ASP A 33 4.34 3.51 47.53
CA ASP A 33 3.38 2.54 47.00
C ASP A 33 3.03 2.93 45.57
N ALA A 34 3.27 2.04 44.61
CA ALA A 34 3.01 2.28 43.18
C ALA A 34 1.53 2.04 42.80
N GLY A 35 0.67 1.74 43.77
CA GLY A 35 -0.74 1.36 43.56
C GLY A 35 -0.94 -0.15 43.41
N ASP A 36 0.11 -0.93 43.61
CA ASP A 36 0.12 -2.40 43.59
C ASP A 36 0.20 -3.02 44.99
N ASN A 37 0.10 -2.18 46.04
CA ASN A 37 0.18 -2.59 47.45
C ASN A 37 1.54 -3.24 47.80
N MET A 38 2.59 -2.88 47.05
CA MET A 38 3.98 -3.23 47.33
C MET A 38 4.78 -1.98 47.66
N ALA A 39 5.76 -2.13 48.56
CA ALA A 39 6.70 -1.07 48.84
C ALA A 39 7.79 -1.08 47.75
N THR A 40 7.92 0.04 47.04
CA THR A 40 8.75 0.17 45.84
C THR A 40 9.76 1.30 45.97
N ILE A 41 10.98 1.13 45.44
CA ILE A 41 12.04 2.16 45.39
C ILE A 41 12.83 2.07 44.08
N GLY A 42 13.47 3.16 43.67
CA GLY A 42 14.31 3.23 42.48
C GLY A 42 13.49 3.15 41.20
N TYR A 43 13.90 2.24 40.31
CA TYR A 43 13.20 1.91 39.06
C TYR A 43 12.36 0.64 39.25
N GLY A 44 11.55 0.57 40.30
CA GLY A 44 10.61 -0.54 40.57
C GLY A 44 11.15 -1.70 41.39
N TYR A 45 12.20 -1.52 42.18
CA TYR A 45 12.61 -2.53 43.15
C TYR A 45 11.57 -2.65 44.27
N THR A 46 10.99 -3.84 44.47
CA THR A 46 10.04 -4.10 45.57
C THR A 46 10.72 -4.72 46.78
N PHE A 47 10.42 -4.19 47.98
CA PHE A 47 10.94 -4.70 49.27
C PHE A 47 10.32 -6.02 49.70
N ASN A 48 9.26 -6.48 49.03
CA ASN A 48 8.50 -7.71 49.33
C ASN A 48 9.28 -9.00 48.98
N ARG A 49 10.55 -9.05 49.38
CA ARG A 49 11.52 -10.15 49.22
C ARG A 49 11.97 -10.62 50.59
N SER A 50 12.68 -11.75 50.65
CA SER A 50 13.20 -12.33 51.88
C SER A 50 14.72 -12.24 52.01
N ASN A 51 15.39 -11.56 51.06
CA ASN A 51 16.84 -11.46 50.98
C ASN A 51 17.28 -10.07 50.46
N ASN A 52 16.58 -9.00 50.85
CA ASN A 52 16.88 -7.63 50.44
C ASN A 52 18.33 -7.24 50.73
N ILE A 53 18.88 -7.60 51.90
CA ILE A 53 20.28 -7.25 52.25
C ILE A 53 21.27 -7.84 51.24
N GLU A 54 21.15 -9.13 50.95
CA GLU A 54 22.02 -9.84 50.00
C GLU A 54 21.96 -9.19 48.62
N LEU A 55 20.74 -8.88 48.16
CA LEU A 55 20.53 -8.26 46.86
C LEU A 55 21.10 -6.84 46.79
N TRP A 56 20.95 -6.05 47.85
CA TRP A 56 21.45 -4.68 47.90
C TRP A 56 22.97 -4.64 48.00
N ASP A 57 23.57 -5.57 48.75
CA ASP A 57 25.02 -5.75 48.80
C ASP A 57 25.58 -6.18 47.44
N ALA A 58 24.93 -7.12 46.75
CA ALA A 58 25.31 -7.55 45.40
C ALA A 58 25.20 -6.42 44.36
N ALA A 59 24.25 -5.50 44.54
CA ALA A 59 24.12 -4.30 43.71
C ALA A 59 25.06 -3.17 44.14
N GLY A 60 25.90 -3.34 45.18
CA GLY A 60 26.83 -2.32 45.64
C GLY A 60 26.16 -1.13 46.33
N VAL A 61 24.96 -1.30 46.88
CA VAL A 61 24.25 -0.23 47.60
C VAL A 61 24.85 -0.06 48.98
N HIS A 62 25.22 1.18 49.33
CA HIS A 62 25.88 1.45 50.60
C HIS A 62 24.88 1.70 51.71
N LEU A 63 24.65 0.67 52.53
CA LEU A 63 23.70 0.71 53.65
C LEU A 63 24.39 1.07 54.98
N SER A 64 23.82 2.03 55.71
CA SER A 64 24.12 2.28 57.12
C SER A 64 23.68 1.11 58.01
N GLN A 65 24.17 1.10 59.26
CA GLN A 65 23.80 0.06 60.22
C GLN A 65 22.29 0.05 60.50
N ASP A 66 21.64 1.22 60.54
CA ASP A 66 20.20 1.33 60.76
C ASP A 66 19.40 0.81 59.57
N GLU A 67 19.80 1.16 58.35
CA GLU A 67 19.14 0.67 57.14
C GLU A 67 19.29 -0.85 57.00
N ARG A 68 20.48 -1.41 57.30
CA ARG A 68 20.66 -2.87 57.36
C ARG A 68 19.74 -3.52 58.39
N ARG A 69 19.55 -2.91 59.57
CA ARG A 69 18.60 -3.42 60.58
C ARG A 69 17.16 -3.40 60.07
N GLN A 70 16.75 -2.34 59.37
CA GLN A 70 15.41 -2.24 58.78
C GLN A 70 15.19 -3.28 57.68
N LEU A 71 16.16 -3.46 56.76
CA LEU A 71 16.09 -4.50 55.73
C LEU A 71 16.04 -5.91 56.34
N ALA A 72 16.83 -6.18 57.38
CA ALA A 72 16.80 -7.47 58.09
C ALA A 72 15.40 -7.75 58.69
N ALA A 73 14.77 -6.71 59.25
CA ALA A 73 13.42 -6.82 59.78
C ALA A 73 12.38 -7.08 58.67
N ILE A 74 12.54 -6.49 57.48
CA ILE A 74 11.70 -6.76 56.30
C ILE A 74 11.88 -8.23 55.85
N ASP A 75 13.12 -8.67 55.71
CA ASP A 75 13.47 -10.02 55.24
C ASP A 75 12.87 -11.11 56.15
N ALA A 76 12.98 -10.91 57.46
CA ALA A 76 12.45 -11.81 58.49
C ALA A 76 10.92 -11.75 58.65
N ALA A 77 10.26 -10.70 58.16
CA ALA A 77 8.82 -10.51 58.36
C ALA A 77 7.97 -11.44 57.46
N PRO A 78 6.76 -11.84 57.92
CA PRO A 78 5.80 -12.54 57.07
C PRO A 78 5.34 -11.64 55.91
N ALA A 79 4.92 -12.25 54.80
CA ALA A 79 4.62 -11.56 53.53
C ALA A 79 3.61 -10.39 53.69
N ASN A 80 2.59 -10.55 54.55
CA ASN A 80 1.57 -9.54 54.83
C ASN A 80 2.08 -8.32 55.62
N ARG A 81 3.31 -8.36 56.17
CA ARG A 81 3.93 -7.26 56.92
C ARG A 81 5.04 -6.55 56.14
N ARG A 82 5.56 -7.17 55.07
CA ARG A 82 6.69 -6.63 54.30
C ARG A 82 6.39 -5.30 53.63
N THR A 83 5.21 -5.11 53.05
CA THR A 83 4.82 -3.82 52.45
C THR A 83 4.88 -2.69 53.48
N ALA A 84 4.25 -2.87 54.64
CA ALA A 84 4.23 -1.83 55.67
C ALA A 84 5.63 -1.49 56.20
N LEU A 85 6.50 -2.49 56.37
CA LEU A 85 7.88 -2.28 56.79
C LEU A 85 8.74 -1.63 55.69
N GLY A 86 8.53 -2.01 54.43
CA GLY A 86 9.20 -1.40 53.29
C GLY A 86 8.82 0.06 53.08
N LEU A 87 7.54 0.42 53.25
CA LEU A 87 7.09 1.82 53.22
C LEU A 87 7.65 2.65 54.38
N ALA A 88 8.01 2.01 55.49
CA ALA A 88 8.65 2.64 56.63
C ALA A 88 10.18 2.69 56.54
N PHE A 89 10.78 2.10 55.48
CA PHE A 89 12.22 2.13 55.27
C PHE A 89 12.69 3.57 55.05
N THR A 90 13.66 4.02 55.84
CA THR A 90 14.10 5.43 55.83
C THR A 90 15.23 5.71 54.84
N GLY A 91 15.85 4.66 54.31
CA GLY A 91 17.00 4.80 53.44
C GLY A 91 16.65 5.38 52.08
N ARG A 92 17.63 6.07 51.50
CA ARG A 92 17.55 6.67 50.18
C ARG A 92 18.62 6.08 49.28
N ILE A 93 18.29 5.90 48.01
CA ILE A 93 19.24 5.42 47.01
C ILE A 93 19.49 6.51 45.97
N THR A 94 20.70 6.54 45.44
CA THR A 94 21.07 7.36 44.28
C THR A 94 20.52 6.75 42.99
N GLN A 95 20.54 7.50 41.89
CA GLN A 95 20.20 6.95 40.56
C GLN A 95 21.15 5.82 40.15
N GLU A 96 22.41 5.91 40.56
CA GLU A 96 23.43 4.90 40.24
C GLU A 96 23.20 3.60 41.00
N GLU A 97 22.87 3.69 42.29
CA GLU A 97 22.47 2.53 43.10
C GLU A 97 21.17 1.91 42.58
N ALA A 98 20.18 2.74 42.20
CA ALA A 98 18.93 2.26 41.60
C ALA A 98 19.16 1.58 40.25
N ARG A 99 20.07 2.10 39.43
CA ARG A 99 20.50 1.48 38.16
C ARG A 99 21.14 0.12 38.42
N SER A 100 22.06 0.03 39.37
CA SER A 100 22.70 -1.23 39.74
C SER A 100 21.69 -2.26 40.27
N LEU A 101 20.75 -1.84 41.13
CA LEU A 101 19.64 -2.70 41.60
C LEU A 101 18.72 -3.17 40.46
N LEU A 102 18.55 -2.37 39.42
CA LEU A 102 17.80 -2.80 38.24
C LEU A 102 18.60 -3.85 37.45
N GLU A 103 19.81 -3.48 37.03
CA GLU A 103 20.66 -4.27 36.13
C GLU A 103 21.08 -5.62 36.72
N ASN A 104 21.53 -5.61 37.97
CA ASN A 104 22.19 -6.77 38.58
C ASN A 104 21.25 -7.64 39.41
N VAL A 105 20.03 -7.17 39.68
CA VAL A 105 19.11 -7.83 40.61
C VAL A 105 17.69 -7.94 40.08
N SER A 106 17.12 -6.86 39.55
CA SER A 106 15.68 -6.83 39.25
C SER A 106 15.35 -7.36 37.86
N LEU A 107 16.22 -7.17 36.87
CA LEU A 107 16.00 -7.61 35.50
C LEU A 107 15.66 -9.10 35.38
N ASP A 108 16.33 -9.96 36.15
CA ASP A 108 16.15 -11.43 36.08
C ASP A 108 14.70 -11.87 36.32
N ARG A 109 13.93 -11.12 37.12
CA ARG A 109 12.51 -11.43 37.36
C ARG A 109 11.63 -11.24 36.13
N TYR A 110 12.01 -10.32 35.26
CA TYR A 110 11.24 -9.93 34.08
C TYR A 110 11.67 -10.67 32.81
N GLN A 111 12.73 -11.50 32.91
CA GLN A 111 13.25 -12.31 31.80
C GLN A 111 12.45 -13.58 31.53
N THR A 112 11.70 -14.07 32.53
CA THR A 112 10.93 -15.32 32.47
C THR A 112 10.10 -15.51 31.18
N HIS A 113 9.48 -14.45 30.67
CA HIS A 113 8.69 -14.54 29.42
C HIS A 113 9.60 -14.75 28.20
N ALA A 114 10.68 -13.98 28.09
CA ALA A 114 11.64 -14.08 27.00
C ALA A 114 12.39 -15.42 27.02
N ASP A 115 12.74 -15.93 28.21
CA ASP A 115 13.35 -17.25 28.39
C ASP A 115 12.47 -18.37 27.86
N ARG A 116 11.18 -18.32 28.18
CA ARG A 116 10.22 -19.32 27.70
C ARG A 116 10.04 -19.27 26.18
N LEU A 117 10.17 -18.09 25.57
CA LEU A 117 10.14 -17.94 24.12
C LEU A 117 11.48 -18.28 23.46
N GLY A 118 12.53 -18.59 24.24
CA GLY A 118 13.84 -18.92 23.71
C GLY A 118 14.57 -17.74 23.06
N ILE A 119 14.22 -16.50 23.40
CA ILE A 119 14.85 -15.31 22.82
C ILE A 119 16.25 -15.15 23.46
N PRO A 120 17.35 -15.20 22.68
CA PRO A 120 18.70 -15.06 23.19
C PRO A 120 18.96 -13.63 23.67
N ASN A 121 20.12 -13.38 24.28
CA ASN A 121 20.52 -12.03 24.67
C ASN A 121 20.65 -11.15 23.43
N SER A 122 19.68 -10.25 23.25
CA SER A 122 19.55 -9.43 22.06
C SER A 122 18.77 -8.14 22.32
N ASP A 123 18.68 -7.26 21.33
CA ASP A 123 17.83 -6.06 21.41
C ASP A 123 16.34 -6.43 21.45
N GLU A 124 15.93 -7.48 20.74
CA GLU A 124 14.57 -8.06 20.80
C GLU A 124 14.23 -8.56 22.20
N ARG A 125 15.21 -9.16 22.89
CA ARG A 125 15.04 -9.57 24.29
C ARG A 125 14.88 -8.36 25.18
N ALA A 126 15.69 -7.31 25.02
CA ALA A 126 15.55 -6.07 25.79
C ALA A 126 14.16 -5.44 25.63
N ALA A 127 13.66 -5.37 24.39
CA ALA A 127 12.30 -4.90 24.10
C ALA A 127 11.22 -5.78 24.76
N THR A 128 11.33 -7.10 24.60
CA THR A 128 10.40 -8.08 25.19
C THR A 128 10.38 -7.99 26.71
N VAL A 129 11.53 -7.81 27.35
CA VAL A 129 11.67 -7.64 28.80
C VAL A 129 11.08 -6.31 29.25
N SER A 130 11.27 -5.21 28.52
CA SER A 130 10.60 -3.92 28.85
C SER A 130 9.08 -4.03 28.80
N VAL A 131 8.54 -4.72 27.79
CA VAL A 131 7.10 -4.96 27.66
C VAL A 131 6.60 -5.83 28.82
N THR A 132 7.35 -6.88 29.16
CA THR A 132 7.05 -7.79 30.28
C THR A 132 7.13 -7.06 31.63
N TYR A 133 8.08 -6.14 31.80
CA TYR A 133 8.19 -5.29 32.96
C TYR A 133 6.93 -4.44 33.16
N ASN A 134 6.44 -3.82 32.09
CA ASN A 134 5.23 -2.99 32.15
C ASN A 134 3.94 -3.79 32.39
N ARG A 135 3.82 -4.98 31.80
CA ARG A 135 2.54 -5.74 31.78
C ARG A 135 2.48 -6.92 32.74
N GLY A 136 3.63 -7.45 33.13
CA GLY A 136 3.79 -8.72 33.84
C GLY A 136 3.73 -9.95 32.92
N ASP A 137 4.49 -11.01 33.27
CA ASP A 137 4.55 -12.28 32.53
C ASP A 137 3.17 -12.92 32.33
N GLY A 138 2.30 -12.89 33.35
CA GLY A 138 0.95 -13.45 33.24
C GLY A 138 0.11 -12.81 32.12
N ARG A 139 0.24 -11.49 31.90
CA ARG A 139 -0.45 -10.78 30.80
C ARG A 139 0.23 -11.03 29.47
N MET A 140 1.55 -11.14 29.42
CA MET A 140 2.28 -11.55 28.22
C MET A 140 1.89 -12.97 27.77
N ARG A 141 1.61 -13.87 28.71
CA ARG A 141 1.10 -15.22 28.40
C ARG A 141 -0.32 -15.21 27.84
N SER A 142 -1.23 -14.53 28.53
CA SER A 142 -2.67 -14.67 28.29
C SER A 142 -3.23 -13.67 27.27
N HIS A 143 -2.57 -12.53 27.04
CA HIS A 143 -3.09 -11.44 26.22
C HIS A 143 -2.18 -11.07 25.04
N MET A 144 -0.99 -11.66 24.93
CA MET A 144 -0.04 -11.46 23.81
C MET A 144 0.18 -12.75 23.02
N GLN A 145 -0.86 -13.58 22.85
CA GLN A 145 -0.75 -14.85 22.13
C GLN A 145 -0.26 -14.66 20.69
N GLY A 146 -0.74 -13.63 19.96
CA GLY A 146 -0.27 -13.34 18.61
C GLY A 146 1.24 -13.09 18.54
N PHE A 147 1.80 -12.37 19.51
CA PHE A 147 3.26 -12.18 19.61
C PHE A 147 3.98 -13.49 19.91
N ASN A 148 3.46 -14.30 20.83
CA ASN A 148 4.09 -15.57 21.21
C ASN A 148 4.10 -16.57 20.04
N ASP A 149 2.99 -16.64 19.30
CA ASP A 149 2.85 -17.48 18.11
C ASP A 149 3.83 -16.99 17.02
N ALA A 150 3.89 -15.68 16.75
CA ALA A 150 4.81 -15.11 15.78
C ALA A 150 6.29 -15.40 16.08
N ILE A 151 6.71 -15.29 17.35
CA ILE A 151 8.09 -15.66 17.75
C ILE A 151 8.35 -17.16 17.51
N ALA A 152 7.38 -18.03 17.82
CA ALA A 152 7.52 -19.48 17.62
C ALA A 152 7.56 -19.85 16.13
N ASP A 153 6.78 -19.17 15.30
CA ASP A 153 6.67 -19.39 13.86
C ASP A 153 7.84 -18.75 13.08
N GLY A 154 8.65 -17.93 13.75
CA GLY A 154 9.79 -17.23 13.15
C GLY A 154 9.40 -15.95 12.40
N ASP A 155 8.19 -15.43 12.64
CA ASP A 155 7.63 -14.28 11.95
C ASP A 155 7.97 -12.97 12.68
N ARG A 156 9.14 -12.41 12.36
CA ARG A 156 9.60 -11.12 12.89
C ARG A 156 8.60 -9.99 12.60
N ALA A 157 8.06 -9.94 11.39
CA ALA A 157 7.19 -8.83 10.98
C ALA A 157 5.89 -8.83 11.78
N GLU A 158 5.28 -10.00 11.96
CA GLU A 158 4.11 -10.17 12.82
C GLU A 158 4.42 -9.86 14.28
N ALA A 159 5.56 -10.35 14.82
CA ALA A 159 5.96 -10.05 16.20
C ALA A 159 6.12 -8.54 16.42
N TRP A 160 6.72 -7.84 15.46
CA TRP A 160 6.85 -6.38 15.47
C TRP A 160 5.48 -5.68 15.45
N TYR A 161 4.56 -6.13 14.60
CA TYR A 161 3.19 -5.60 14.55
C TYR A 161 2.47 -5.77 15.89
N GLN A 162 2.55 -6.96 16.47
CA GLN A 162 1.92 -7.28 17.75
C GLN A 162 2.47 -6.40 18.87
N LEU A 163 3.78 -6.16 18.92
CA LEU A 163 4.40 -5.24 19.87
C LEU A 163 3.97 -3.80 19.63
N ARG A 164 4.04 -3.32 18.39
CA ARG A 164 3.73 -1.92 18.09
C ARG A 164 2.27 -1.62 18.35
N TYR A 165 1.35 -2.42 17.80
CA TYR A 165 -0.08 -2.06 17.73
C TYR A 165 -0.97 -2.82 18.71
N ASN A 166 -0.65 -4.07 19.05
CA ASN A 166 -1.55 -4.94 19.82
C ASN A 166 -1.10 -5.22 21.28
N SER A 167 -0.03 -4.58 21.75
CA SER A 167 0.45 -4.69 23.13
C SER A 167 -0.21 -3.69 24.11
N ARG A 168 -1.32 -3.08 23.68
CA ARG A 168 -1.96 -1.94 24.34
C ARG A 168 -3.23 -2.43 25.07
N GLY A 169 -3.35 -2.16 26.37
CA GLY A 169 -4.61 -2.39 27.08
C GLY A 169 -5.71 -1.42 26.60
N THR A 170 -6.95 -1.57 27.05
CA THR A 170 -8.00 -0.57 26.79
C THR A 170 -7.91 0.57 27.81
N ASN A 171 -7.55 1.78 27.38
CA ASN A 171 -7.68 3.01 28.17
C ASN A 171 -8.61 3.99 27.45
N ARG A 172 -9.37 4.79 28.19
CA ARG A 172 -10.28 5.82 27.65
C ARG A 172 -9.69 7.23 27.73
N ASP A 173 -8.58 7.41 28.46
CA ASP A 173 -7.88 8.67 28.59
C ASP A 173 -6.89 8.84 27.41
N PRO A 174 -7.07 9.85 26.54
CA PRO A 174 -6.23 10.05 25.36
C PRO A 174 -4.76 10.35 25.69
N ASP A 175 -4.46 11.03 26.79
CA ASP A 175 -3.08 11.41 27.14
C ASP A 175 -2.31 10.19 27.69
N ILE A 176 -2.99 9.36 28.49
CA ILE A 176 -2.40 8.08 28.94
C ILE A 176 -2.23 7.14 27.75
N GLU A 177 -3.23 7.07 26.87
CA GLU A 177 -3.15 6.26 25.67
C GLU A 177 -1.99 6.69 24.77
N LEU A 178 -1.80 7.99 24.55
CA LEU A 178 -0.67 8.53 23.81
C LEU A 178 0.68 8.11 24.40
N GLY A 179 0.86 8.23 25.72
CA GLY A 179 2.09 7.83 26.41
C GLY A 179 2.39 6.33 26.25
N ILE A 180 1.36 5.48 26.35
CA ILE A 180 1.49 4.04 26.12
C ILE A 180 1.89 3.78 24.67
N ARG A 181 1.24 4.42 23.70
CA ARG A 181 1.53 4.24 22.27
C ARG A 181 2.95 4.67 21.92
N ALA A 182 3.40 5.79 22.47
CA ALA A 182 4.78 6.24 22.31
C ALA A 182 5.77 5.19 22.85
N ARG A 183 5.54 4.66 24.05
CA ARG A 183 6.36 3.58 24.62
C ARG A 183 6.41 2.36 23.69
N ARG A 184 5.26 1.91 23.19
CA ARG A 184 5.18 0.74 22.27
C ARG A 184 5.86 0.98 20.94
N ASN A 185 5.83 2.20 20.41
CA ASN A 185 6.56 2.52 19.19
C ASN A 185 8.08 2.42 19.41
N MET A 186 8.59 2.88 20.56
CA MET A 186 10.01 2.74 20.89
C MET A 186 10.43 1.30 21.15
N GLU A 187 9.62 0.52 21.90
CA GLU A 187 9.91 -0.90 22.14
C GLU A 187 9.86 -1.72 20.85
N ALA A 188 8.88 -1.47 19.97
CA ALA A 188 8.84 -2.13 18.66
C ALA A 188 10.00 -1.67 17.75
N HIS A 189 10.42 -0.40 17.83
CA HIS A 189 11.60 0.07 17.10
C HIS A 189 12.88 -0.65 17.56
N ALA A 190 13.07 -0.82 18.87
CA ALA A 190 14.19 -1.56 19.42
C ALA A 190 14.12 -3.06 19.12
N PHE A 191 12.92 -3.65 19.04
CA PHE A 191 12.74 -5.02 18.56
C PHE A 191 13.14 -5.16 17.07
N GLY A 192 12.83 -4.14 16.25
CA GLY A 192 13.24 -4.10 14.85
C GLY A 192 12.29 -4.87 13.93
N LEU A 193 11.98 -4.27 12.77
CA LEU A 193 11.16 -4.91 11.73
C LEU A 193 11.99 -5.82 10.81
N TYR A 194 13.30 -5.59 10.73
CA TYR A 194 14.26 -6.26 9.84
C TYR A 194 15.44 -6.78 10.65
N ASN A 195 16.15 -7.80 10.12
CA ASN A 195 17.47 -8.22 10.61
C ASN A 195 18.50 -7.13 10.37
N ASP A 196 18.46 -6.51 9.19
CA ASP A 196 19.23 -5.31 8.89
C ASP A 196 18.45 -4.43 7.92
N PRO A 197 17.96 -3.24 8.34
CA PRO A 197 17.21 -2.35 7.46
C PRO A 197 18.04 -1.80 6.29
N GLN A 198 19.38 -1.93 6.31
CA GLN A 198 20.23 -1.56 5.18
C GLN A 198 20.42 -2.70 4.18
N ASN A 199 20.14 -3.94 4.59
CA ASN A 199 20.39 -5.16 3.80
C ASN A 199 19.19 -6.11 3.84
N VAL A 200 17.98 -5.59 3.58
CA VAL A 200 16.73 -6.37 3.59
C VAL A 200 16.74 -7.45 2.51
N THR A 201 16.43 -8.69 2.89
CA THR A 201 16.28 -9.84 1.99
C THR A 201 14.94 -9.85 1.25
N SER A 202 14.82 -10.61 0.14
CA SER A 202 13.53 -10.76 -0.58
C SER A 202 12.43 -11.32 0.31
N ASP A 203 12.78 -12.31 1.15
CA ASP A 203 11.83 -12.97 2.04
C ASP A 203 11.37 -12.05 3.16
N GLU A 204 12.28 -11.25 3.74
CA GLU A 204 11.91 -10.22 4.71
C GLU A 204 11.00 -9.16 4.08
N ALA A 205 11.34 -8.67 2.89
CA ALA A 205 10.54 -7.65 2.20
C ALA A 205 9.12 -8.15 1.94
N ARG A 206 8.98 -9.38 1.42
CA ARG A 206 7.67 -10.03 1.21
C ARG A 206 6.95 -10.22 2.54
N ASN A 207 7.60 -10.73 3.58
CA ASN A 207 6.97 -10.96 4.88
C ASN A 207 6.46 -9.65 5.52
N VAL A 208 7.21 -8.55 5.39
CA VAL A 208 6.78 -7.23 5.87
C VAL A 208 5.52 -6.75 5.14
N TYR A 209 5.46 -6.91 3.81
CA TYR A 209 4.25 -6.54 3.05
C TYR A 209 3.07 -7.46 3.31
N ARG A 210 3.29 -8.76 3.57
CA ARG A 210 2.25 -9.69 4.01
C ARG A 210 1.65 -9.27 5.34
N MET A 211 2.49 -9.01 6.34
CA MET A 211 2.06 -8.49 7.64
C MET A 211 1.30 -7.18 7.46
N PHE A 212 1.84 -6.24 6.68
CA PHE A 212 1.19 -4.95 6.46
C PHE A 212 -0.19 -5.13 5.83
N GLN A 213 -0.31 -5.99 4.82
CA GLN A 213 -1.58 -6.28 4.14
C GLN A 213 -2.60 -6.92 5.07
N LEU A 214 -2.18 -7.89 5.89
CA LEU A 214 -3.04 -8.55 6.88
C LEU A 214 -3.62 -7.59 7.91
N HIS A 215 -2.83 -6.60 8.34
CA HIS A 215 -3.20 -5.68 9.42
C HIS A 215 -3.44 -4.25 8.96
N ARG A 216 -3.63 -4.06 7.65
CA ARG A 216 -3.60 -2.75 7.03
C ARG A 216 -4.61 -1.79 7.60
N GLU A 217 -5.86 -2.23 7.73
CA GLU A 217 -6.94 -1.41 8.29
C GLU A 217 -6.61 -0.96 9.71
N ASP A 218 -6.09 -1.87 10.54
CA ASP A 218 -5.72 -1.60 11.93
C ASP A 218 -4.55 -0.61 12.03
N ILE A 219 -3.50 -0.82 11.22
CA ILE A 219 -2.33 0.07 11.14
C ILE A 219 -2.76 1.47 10.69
N LEU A 220 -3.50 1.57 9.59
CA LEU A 220 -3.94 2.86 9.03
C LEU A 220 -4.87 3.61 9.98
N ALA A 221 -5.81 2.92 10.62
CA ALA A 221 -6.69 3.52 11.62
C ALA A 221 -5.90 4.04 12.83
N ASN A 222 -4.85 3.32 13.22
CA ASN A 222 -3.98 3.71 14.32
C ASN A 222 -3.17 4.98 14.00
N GLU A 223 -2.46 4.96 12.87
CA GLU A 223 -1.53 6.02 12.47
C GLU A 223 -2.27 7.33 12.17
N ARG A 224 -3.47 7.26 11.58
CA ARG A 224 -4.32 8.44 11.35
C ARG A 224 -4.69 9.20 12.63
N VAL A 225 -4.84 8.48 13.74
CA VAL A 225 -5.27 9.07 15.02
C VAL A 225 -4.10 9.37 15.94
N TRP A 226 -3.05 8.55 15.90
CA TRP A 226 -1.99 8.54 16.92
C TRP A 226 -0.57 8.68 16.37
N GLY A 227 -0.40 8.90 15.07
CA GLY A 227 0.91 8.91 14.45
C GLY A 227 0.97 9.87 13.28
N VAL A 228 1.66 9.40 12.24
CA VAL A 228 1.78 10.10 10.96
C VAL A 228 1.32 9.11 9.90
N ASP A 229 0.28 9.46 9.17
CA ASP A 229 -0.19 8.64 8.08
C ASP A 229 0.78 8.69 6.88
N PHE A 230 0.47 7.90 5.85
CA PHE A 230 1.33 7.75 4.68
C PHE A 230 1.43 9.02 3.82
N ASP A 231 0.45 9.92 3.93
CA ASP A 231 0.47 11.23 3.25
C ASP A 231 1.32 12.25 4.02
N GLY A 232 1.92 11.85 5.14
CA GLY A 232 2.67 12.73 6.02
C GLY A 232 1.77 13.61 6.89
N ASN A 233 0.46 13.37 6.88
CA ASN A 233 -0.46 14.08 7.77
C ASN A 233 -0.26 13.54 9.17
N ARG A 234 0.13 14.44 10.07
CA ARG A 234 0.17 14.12 11.49
C ARG A 234 -1.25 14.12 12.02
N ALA A 235 -1.52 13.22 12.95
CA ALA A 235 -2.57 13.49 13.93
C ALA A 235 -2.33 14.88 14.54
N ASP A 236 -3.39 15.58 14.99
CA ASP A 236 -3.24 16.85 15.74
C ASP A 236 -2.05 16.72 16.71
N ARG A 237 -1.22 17.76 16.87
CA ARG A 237 0.07 17.71 17.60
C ARG A 237 -0.03 17.09 18.99
N ARG A 238 -1.23 17.06 19.57
CA ARG A 238 -1.57 16.39 20.83
C ARG A 238 -1.54 14.86 20.78
N HIS A 239 -1.62 14.21 19.62
CA HIS A 239 -1.70 12.76 19.49
C HIS A 239 -0.57 12.12 18.65
N ASP A 240 0.49 12.86 18.29
CA ASP A 240 1.64 12.32 17.55
C ASP A 240 2.54 11.45 18.47
N ALA A 241 2.27 10.15 18.54
CA ALA A 241 2.99 9.20 19.40
C ALA A 241 4.44 8.96 18.93
N VAL A 242 4.70 8.94 17.62
CA VAL A 242 6.06 8.78 17.06
C VAL A 242 6.90 9.99 17.45
N GLY A 243 6.40 11.21 17.19
CA GLY A 243 7.07 12.43 17.59
C GLY A 243 7.24 12.54 19.11
N LEU A 244 6.25 12.10 19.89
CA LEU A 244 6.37 12.07 21.36
C LEU A 244 7.48 11.13 21.83
N SER A 245 7.59 9.94 21.22
CA SER A 245 8.61 8.94 21.56
C SER A 245 10.01 9.52 21.44
N ASN A 246 10.28 10.13 20.29
CA ASN A 246 11.59 10.69 19.96
C ASN A 246 11.93 11.94 20.79
N ARG A 247 10.93 12.75 21.17
CA ARG A 247 11.15 13.95 22.00
C ARG A 247 11.37 13.61 23.48
N ASN A 248 10.64 12.64 24.01
CA ASN A 248 10.66 12.34 25.44
C ASN A 248 11.81 11.42 25.85
N TRP A 249 12.34 10.61 24.92
CA TRP A 249 13.38 9.63 25.23
C TRP A 249 14.61 9.75 24.31
N PRO A 250 15.32 10.89 24.34
CA PRO A 250 16.51 11.11 23.51
C PRO A 250 17.63 10.11 23.81
N ASP A 251 17.71 9.57 25.03
CA ASP A 251 18.67 8.53 25.39
C ASP A 251 18.38 7.21 24.66
N LEU A 252 17.10 6.82 24.56
CA LEU A 252 16.71 5.67 23.76
C LEU A 252 16.94 5.92 22.28
N SER A 253 16.68 7.14 21.81
CA SER A 253 16.97 7.47 20.41
C SER A 253 18.46 7.43 20.06
N ARG A 254 19.35 7.71 21.03
CA ARG A 254 20.80 7.52 20.85
C ARG A 254 21.20 6.05 20.87
N GLU A 255 20.51 5.22 21.64
CA GLU A 255 20.82 3.81 21.84
C GLU A 255 20.28 2.89 20.72
N TYR A 256 19.08 3.19 20.22
CA TYR A 256 18.34 2.35 19.26
C TYR A 256 18.01 3.06 17.94
N GLY A 257 18.17 4.39 17.87
CA GLY A 257 17.76 5.19 16.72
C GLY A 257 16.44 5.92 16.93
N GLN A 258 16.13 6.83 16.00
CA GLN A 258 14.86 7.55 16.00
C GLN A 258 13.74 6.60 15.55
N VAL A 259 12.65 6.57 16.32
CA VAL A 259 11.46 5.79 15.97
C VAL A 259 10.94 6.29 14.61
N PRO A 260 10.85 5.42 13.60
CA PRO A 260 10.35 5.80 12.28
C PRO A 260 8.81 5.90 12.28
N THR A 261 8.29 6.77 11.41
CA THR A 261 6.89 6.71 10.97
C THR A 261 6.61 5.37 10.29
N ILE A 262 5.33 5.02 10.08
CA ILE A 262 5.00 3.77 9.37
C ILE A 262 5.56 3.77 7.93
N SER A 263 5.52 4.91 7.24
CA SER A 263 6.06 5.03 5.87
C SER A 263 7.57 4.78 5.84
N GLU A 264 8.32 5.41 6.76
CA GLU A 264 9.77 5.20 6.90
C GLU A 264 10.12 3.76 7.30
N ALA A 265 9.28 3.10 8.12
CA ALA A 265 9.49 1.72 8.54
C ALA A 265 9.32 0.72 7.38
N LEU A 266 8.38 0.96 6.46
CA LEU A 266 8.13 0.08 5.30
C LEU A 266 9.08 0.33 4.12
N GLU A 267 9.76 1.48 4.09
CA GLU A 267 10.60 1.90 2.96
C GLU A 267 11.71 0.90 2.59
N PRO A 268 12.45 0.27 3.53
CA PRO A 268 13.44 -0.75 3.19
C PRO A 268 12.84 -1.96 2.46
N ALA A 269 11.70 -2.48 2.93
CA ALA A 269 10.96 -3.55 2.24
C ALA A 269 10.51 -3.12 0.86
N ARG A 270 9.99 -1.88 0.72
CA ARG A 270 9.50 -1.34 -0.57
C ARG A 270 10.59 -1.34 -1.63
N ARG A 271 11.76 -0.80 -1.28
CA ARG A 271 12.91 -0.73 -2.20
C ARG A 271 13.37 -2.10 -2.61
N ARG A 272 13.47 -3.04 -1.65
CA ARG A 272 13.89 -4.41 -1.93
C ARG A 272 12.90 -5.11 -2.85
N LEU A 273 11.60 -5.04 -2.54
CA LEU A 273 10.56 -5.67 -3.33
C LEU A 273 10.52 -5.12 -4.76
N LEU A 274 10.57 -3.80 -4.94
CA LEU A 274 10.63 -3.20 -6.28
C LEU A 274 11.92 -3.57 -7.03
N ALA A 275 13.06 -3.66 -6.34
CA ALA A 275 14.31 -4.09 -6.96
C ALA A 275 14.23 -5.55 -7.46
N ASP A 276 13.66 -6.45 -6.65
CA ASP A 276 13.45 -7.85 -7.05
C ASP A 276 12.50 -7.94 -8.25
N LEU A 277 11.38 -7.22 -8.21
CA LEU A 277 10.41 -7.21 -9.30
C LEU A 277 10.97 -6.64 -10.61
N ARG A 278 11.82 -5.61 -10.55
CA ARG A 278 12.53 -5.07 -11.72
C ARG A 278 13.54 -6.08 -12.28
N ALA A 279 14.17 -6.88 -11.42
CA ALA A 279 15.07 -7.94 -11.87
C ALA A 279 14.29 -9.12 -12.49
N GLU A 280 13.13 -9.45 -11.93
CA GLU A 280 12.23 -10.49 -12.43
C GLU A 280 11.49 -10.07 -13.70
N ASN A 281 11.22 -8.77 -13.89
CA ASN A 281 10.48 -8.16 -15.00
C ASN A 281 11.24 -6.93 -15.55
N PRO A 282 12.40 -7.12 -16.20
CA PRO A 282 13.26 -6.01 -16.66
C PRO A 282 12.58 -5.11 -17.69
N ASP A 283 11.65 -5.66 -18.45
CA ASP A 283 10.77 -4.98 -19.40
C ASP A 283 9.74 -4.05 -18.75
N LEU A 284 9.45 -4.23 -17.46
CA LEU A 284 8.59 -3.35 -16.67
C LEU A 284 9.39 -2.38 -15.78
N ALA A 285 10.72 -2.38 -15.85
CA ALA A 285 11.55 -1.65 -14.91
C ALA A 285 11.27 -0.14 -14.90
N ASP A 286 10.94 0.44 -16.05
CA ASP A 286 10.59 1.86 -16.21
C ASP A 286 9.23 2.24 -15.59
N ARG A 287 8.38 1.24 -15.32
CA ARG A 287 7.05 1.40 -14.70
C ARG A 287 7.00 0.97 -13.25
N LEU A 288 7.95 0.13 -12.83
CA LEU A 288 8.10 -0.28 -11.44
C LEU A 288 8.82 0.79 -10.61
N ARG A 289 8.58 2.10 -10.80
CA ARG A 289 9.38 3.15 -10.13
C ARG A 289 8.90 3.41 -8.72
N ASP A 290 9.82 3.86 -7.87
CA ASP A 290 9.50 4.23 -6.50
C ASP A 290 8.44 5.32 -6.39
N THR A 291 8.34 6.21 -7.38
CA THR A 291 7.35 7.29 -7.41
C THR A 291 5.96 6.83 -7.83
N ASP A 292 5.89 5.67 -8.50
CA ASP A 292 4.63 5.12 -9.00
C ASP A 292 3.90 4.40 -7.86
N PHE A 293 4.63 3.89 -6.86
CA PHE A 293 4.07 3.13 -5.74
C PHE A 293 4.42 3.74 -4.39
N ALA A 294 3.40 4.26 -3.70
CA ALA A 294 3.46 4.52 -2.27
C ALA A 294 3.53 3.19 -1.50
N SER A 295 3.98 3.23 -0.23
CA SER A 295 3.98 2.05 0.64
C SER A 295 2.59 1.46 0.88
N THR A 296 1.53 2.22 0.60
CA THR A 296 0.13 1.78 0.57
C THR A 296 -0.33 1.24 -0.78
N ALA A 297 0.35 1.47 -1.90
CA ALA A 297 -0.10 1.03 -3.22
C ALA A 297 0.43 -0.35 -3.62
N ILE A 298 1.12 -1.04 -2.71
CA ILE A 298 1.65 -2.38 -2.95
C ILE A 298 0.81 -3.39 -2.16
N PHE A 299 0.19 -4.31 -2.89
CA PHE A 299 -0.66 -5.38 -2.40
C PHE A 299 -0.01 -6.71 -2.75
N LEU A 300 0.37 -7.44 -1.73
CA LEU A 300 0.96 -8.76 -1.86
C LEU A 300 0.02 -9.76 -1.24
N ASP A 301 -0.13 -10.93 -1.87
CA ASP A 301 -0.81 -12.06 -1.26
C ASP A 301 -0.26 -12.29 0.15
N PRO A 302 -1.11 -12.16 1.18
CA PRO A 302 -0.70 -12.38 2.56
C PRO A 302 -0.24 -13.82 2.83
N GLY A 303 -0.42 -14.75 1.89
CA GLY A 303 0.15 -16.10 1.91
C GLY A 303 -0.34 -16.90 3.10
N ARG A 304 -1.64 -17.09 3.24
CA ARG A 304 -2.18 -17.91 4.34
C ARG A 304 -1.65 -19.33 4.22
N GLU A 305 -0.58 -19.64 4.96
CA GLU A 305 -0.35 -20.86 5.76
C GLU A 305 1.01 -20.83 6.49
N LEU A 306 0.98 -20.65 7.82
CA LEU A 306 2.01 -21.16 8.75
C LEU A 306 1.41 -22.13 9.78
N ARG A 307 0.21 -22.67 9.53
CA ARG A 307 -0.44 -23.60 10.47
C ARG A 307 -0.84 -24.86 9.74
N ASP A 308 -0.11 -25.95 10.02
CA ASP A 308 -0.51 -27.32 9.71
C ASP A 308 -1.99 -27.53 10.07
N ARG A 309 -2.67 -28.38 9.30
CA ARG A 309 -4.07 -28.82 9.51
C ARG A 309 -4.40 -29.19 10.96
N ASP A 310 -3.41 -29.71 11.70
CA ASP A 310 -3.54 -30.10 13.12
C ASP A 310 -3.50 -28.90 14.11
N ALA A 311 -3.09 -27.71 13.66
CA ALA A 311 -3.03 -26.48 14.45
C ALA A 311 -4.29 -25.60 14.30
N VAL A 312 -5.05 -25.77 13.21
CA VAL A 312 -6.31 -25.03 12.94
C VAL A 312 -7.42 -25.41 13.93
N ASP A 313 -7.34 -26.61 14.53
CA ASP A 313 -8.35 -27.14 15.46
C ASP A 313 -8.15 -26.71 16.93
N ARG A 314 -7.22 -25.78 17.22
CA ARG A 314 -7.14 -25.16 18.55
C ARG A 314 -8.21 -24.06 18.67
N GLN A 315 -9.35 -24.43 19.27
CA GLN A 315 -10.45 -23.53 19.64
C GLN A 315 -9.96 -22.16 20.16
N TYR A 316 -10.16 -21.10 19.37
CA TYR A 316 -9.98 -19.72 19.85
C TYR A 316 -11.03 -19.44 20.95
N PRO A 317 -10.65 -19.18 22.20
CA PRO A 317 -11.62 -18.96 23.27
C PRO A 317 -12.37 -17.65 23.05
N THR A 318 -13.70 -17.64 23.19
CA THR A 318 -14.53 -16.42 23.15
C THR A 318 -14.78 -15.82 24.54
N ASP A 319 -14.13 -16.38 25.56
CA ASP A 319 -14.22 -15.92 26.93
C ASP A 319 -12.82 -15.67 27.50
N THR A 320 -12.06 -14.83 26.81
CA THR A 320 -10.71 -14.45 27.24
C THR A 320 -10.72 -13.28 28.24
N GLY A 321 -11.90 -12.80 28.63
CA GLY A 321 -12.08 -11.59 29.45
C GLY A 321 -11.67 -10.29 28.75
N ASN A 322 -11.26 -10.33 27.47
CA ASN A 322 -10.91 -9.16 26.67
C ASN A 322 -11.90 -9.01 25.52
N ARG A 323 -12.70 -7.94 25.56
CA ARG A 323 -13.74 -7.66 24.57
C ARG A 323 -13.21 -7.57 23.13
N ARG A 324 -12.03 -7.01 22.88
CA ARG A 324 -11.45 -6.91 21.52
C ARG A 324 -10.90 -8.24 21.01
N THR A 325 -10.30 -9.03 21.91
CA THR A 325 -9.87 -10.40 21.58
C THR A 325 -11.07 -11.31 21.38
N ASN A 326 -12.14 -11.11 22.15
CA ASN A 326 -13.41 -11.81 21.96
C ASN A 326 -14.08 -11.36 20.65
N GLU A 327 -14.14 -10.06 20.33
CA GLU A 327 -14.68 -9.54 19.07
C GLU A 327 -13.85 -9.99 17.86
N ARG A 328 -12.51 -10.07 17.98
CA ARG A 328 -11.62 -10.68 16.97
C ARG A 328 -11.85 -12.19 16.85
N ASN A 329 -11.92 -12.91 17.97
CA ASN A 329 -12.14 -14.36 17.97
C ASN A 329 -13.57 -14.71 17.54
N GLU A 330 -14.53 -13.83 17.77
CA GLU A 330 -15.89 -13.87 17.24
C GLU A 330 -15.93 -13.50 15.77
N ALA A 331 -15.14 -12.54 15.28
CA ALA A 331 -15.01 -12.25 13.85
C ALA A 331 -14.34 -13.41 13.11
N LEU A 332 -13.28 -13.99 13.68
CA LEU A 332 -12.64 -15.21 13.20
C LEU A 332 -13.65 -16.36 13.24
N ARG A 333 -14.35 -16.59 14.36
CA ARG A 333 -15.40 -17.62 14.47
C ARG A 333 -16.61 -17.38 13.58
N ALA A 334 -17.04 -16.14 13.33
CA ALA A 334 -18.19 -15.82 12.48
C ALA A 334 -17.87 -16.06 11.00
N VAL A 335 -16.60 -15.89 10.61
CA VAL A 335 -16.07 -16.36 9.32
C VAL A 335 -15.94 -17.89 9.32
N THR A 336 -15.47 -18.50 10.41
CA THR A 336 -15.31 -19.96 10.57
C THR A 336 -16.65 -20.72 10.56
N TYR A 337 -17.70 -20.27 11.26
CA TYR A 337 -18.98 -21.00 11.37
C TYR A 337 -19.85 -20.93 10.11
N ASN A 338 -19.51 -20.08 9.14
CA ASN A 338 -20.16 -20.04 7.84
C ASN A 338 -19.40 -20.84 6.76
N THR A 339 -18.23 -21.42 7.10
CA THR A 339 -17.33 -22.08 6.15
C THR A 339 -16.63 -23.34 6.68
N THR A 340 -16.95 -23.84 7.88
CA THR A 340 -16.36 -25.09 8.42
C THR A 340 -16.90 -26.35 7.74
N THR A 341 -16.44 -26.56 6.51
CA THR A 341 -16.17 -27.85 5.89
C THR A 341 -14.84 -27.70 5.16
N ASP A 342 -13.78 -28.39 5.57
CA ASP A 342 -12.46 -28.57 4.90
C ASP A 342 -11.68 -27.33 4.37
N HIS A 343 -12.23 -26.12 4.30
CA HIS A 343 -11.66 -24.94 3.61
C HIS A 343 -10.79 -24.00 4.47
N ALA A 344 -10.40 -24.42 5.68
CA ALA A 344 -9.47 -23.65 6.52
C ALA A 344 -8.01 -24.11 6.39
N VAL A 345 -7.79 -25.15 5.59
CA VAL A 345 -6.54 -25.39 4.87
C VAL A 345 -6.84 -24.86 3.47
N ASP A 346 -6.12 -23.83 3.05
CA ASP A 346 -6.21 -23.44 1.65
C ASP A 346 -5.14 -24.24 0.93
N ASP A 347 -5.47 -25.49 0.57
CA ASP A 347 -4.58 -26.38 -0.18
C ASP A 347 -4.00 -25.68 -1.44
N ASN A 348 -4.67 -24.62 -1.91
CA ASN A 348 -4.32 -23.85 -3.10
C ASN A 348 -3.83 -22.43 -2.80
N HIS A 349 -3.66 -21.95 -1.56
CA HIS A 349 -3.15 -20.59 -1.24
C HIS A 349 -3.87 -19.40 -1.93
N ALA A 350 -5.17 -19.49 -2.24
CA ALA A 350 -5.93 -18.45 -2.94
C ALA A 350 -6.17 -17.17 -2.12
N ALA A 351 -5.78 -16.01 -2.65
CA ALA A 351 -5.99 -14.68 -2.09
C ALA A 351 -7.04 -13.86 -2.85
N THR A 352 -7.63 -12.88 -2.17
CA THR A 352 -8.37 -11.80 -2.83
C THR A 352 -7.70 -10.48 -2.49
N LEU A 353 -6.99 -9.92 -3.47
CA LEU A 353 -6.38 -8.60 -3.41
C LEU A 353 -7.31 -7.59 -4.07
N ASP A 354 -7.76 -6.61 -3.29
CA ASP A 354 -8.70 -5.58 -3.73
C ASP A 354 -8.20 -4.23 -3.20
N SER A 355 -7.68 -3.39 -4.10
CA SER A 355 -7.04 -2.11 -3.71
C SER A 355 -8.03 -1.16 -3.02
N LEU A 356 -9.33 -1.21 -3.34
CA LEU A 356 -10.37 -0.41 -2.68
C LEU A 356 -10.66 -0.90 -1.25
N ARG A 357 -10.76 -2.22 -1.04
CA ARG A 357 -11.08 -2.76 0.29
C ARG A 357 -9.93 -2.55 1.27
N THR A 358 -8.72 -2.54 0.75
CA THR A 358 -7.49 -2.40 1.53
C THR A 358 -7.15 -0.93 1.79
N THR A 359 -7.76 0.04 1.09
CA THR A 359 -7.53 1.49 1.28
C THR A 359 -8.51 2.20 2.22
N ARG A 360 -9.46 1.52 2.89
CA ARG A 360 -10.58 2.16 3.63
C ARG A 360 -10.17 3.17 4.72
N GLY A 361 -10.02 4.44 4.32
CA GLY A 361 -10.37 5.64 5.08
C GLY A 361 -11.81 6.09 4.74
N PRO A 362 -12.45 6.95 5.56
CA PRO A 362 -13.90 7.24 5.50
C PRO A 362 -14.35 8.14 4.32
N ASN A 363 -13.72 8.09 3.15
CA ASN A 363 -14.11 8.92 1.99
C ASN A 363 -14.28 8.04 0.74
N PRO A 364 -15.51 7.85 0.21
CA PRO A 364 -15.80 6.90 -0.87
C PRO A 364 -15.49 7.45 -2.26
N ARG A 365 -14.46 8.29 -2.39
CA ARG A 365 -13.92 8.65 -3.71
C ARG A 365 -12.70 7.80 -3.94
N GLU A 366 -12.88 6.81 -4.80
CA GLU A 366 -11.79 6.12 -5.45
C GLU A 366 -10.82 7.16 -6.01
N ILE A 367 -9.59 7.12 -5.50
CA ILE A 367 -8.49 7.94 -5.99
C ILE A 367 -7.89 7.18 -7.18
N ASP A 368 -7.61 7.88 -8.29
CA ASP A 368 -6.80 7.30 -9.35
C ASP A 368 -5.39 7.09 -8.76
N SER A 369 -5.03 5.84 -8.45
CA SER A 369 -3.77 5.44 -7.80
C SER A 369 -3.16 4.31 -8.60
N ASN A 370 -1.87 4.41 -8.93
CA ASN A 370 -1.18 3.30 -9.59
C ASN A 370 -0.81 2.26 -8.54
N ASP A 371 -1.42 1.09 -8.64
CA ASP A 371 -1.31 0.00 -7.69
C ASP A 371 -0.53 -1.19 -8.26
N LEU A 372 0.19 -1.87 -7.38
CA LEU A 372 0.94 -3.08 -7.68
C LEU A 372 0.33 -4.24 -6.90
N LEU A 373 -0.31 -5.17 -7.61
CA LEU A 373 -0.95 -6.36 -7.04
C LEU A 373 -0.16 -7.61 -7.41
N ILE A 374 0.18 -8.43 -6.43
CA ILE A 374 1.02 -9.62 -6.60
C ILE A 374 0.35 -10.81 -5.89
N GLY A 375 -0.20 -11.76 -6.64
CA GLY A 375 -0.85 -12.97 -6.13
C GLY A 375 0.13 -14.02 -5.61
N MET A 376 1.35 -14.06 -6.17
CA MET A 376 2.38 -15.04 -5.82
C MET A 376 2.02 -16.47 -6.20
N GLY A 377 1.32 -17.20 -5.36
CA GLY A 377 1.08 -18.62 -5.52
C GLY A 377 -0.30 -18.96 -5.00
N GLY A 378 -1.09 -19.61 -5.85
CA GLY A 378 -2.46 -19.99 -5.57
C GLY A 378 -3.42 -19.51 -6.64
N ASP A 379 -4.70 -19.83 -6.49
CA ASP A 379 -5.73 -19.37 -7.45
C ASP A 379 -6.26 -18.00 -6.99
N ASP A 380 -5.56 -16.91 -7.29
CA ASP A 380 -5.81 -15.59 -6.72
C ASP A 380 -6.88 -14.78 -7.46
N THR A 381 -7.45 -13.78 -6.79
CA THR A 381 -8.30 -12.74 -7.40
C THR A 381 -7.71 -11.36 -7.12
N LEU A 382 -7.28 -10.66 -8.16
CA LEU A 382 -6.65 -9.34 -8.10
C LEU A 382 -7.59 -8.29 -8.72
N ARG A 383 -7.89 -7.22 -7.98
CA ARG A 383 -8.72 -6.09 -8.41
C ARG A 383 -8.04 -4.75 -8.08
N ALA A 384 -7.60 -4.03 -9.11
CA ALA A 384 -6.81 -2.81 -8.96
C ALA A 384 -7.64 -1.51 -9.10
N HIS A 385 -8.72 -1.59 -9.86
CA HIS A 385 -9.75 -0.58 -10.06
C HIS A 385 -9.36 0.67 -10.88
N ARG A 386 -8.87 1.77 -10.31
CA ARG A 386 -8.61 3.02 -11.06
C ARG A 386 -7.14 3.40 -10.94
N GLY A 387 -6.47 3.56 -12.07
CA GLY A 387 -5.05 3.87 -12.10
C GLY A 387 -4.38 3.16 -13.27
N ASP A 388 -3.10 3.43 -13.50
CA ASP A 388 -2.31 2.61 -14.41
C ASP A 388 -1.64 1.50 -13.60
N ASP A 389 -2.30 0.34 -13.48
CA ASP A 389 -1.95 -0.68 -12.50
C ASP A 389 -1.04 -1.78 -13.06
N ILE A 390 -0.34 -2.48 -12.17
CA ILE A 390 0.45 -3.67 -12.49
C ILE A 390 -0.08 -4.85 -11.68
N LEU A 391 -0.64 -5.84 -12.36
CA LEU A 391 -1.19 -7.06 -11.78
C LEU A 391 -0.30 -8.24 -12.18
N ILE A 392 0.30 -8.89 -11.19
CA ILE A 392 1.14 -10.08 -11.36
C ILE A 392 0.42 -11.24 -10.67
N GLY A 393 -0.17 -12.15 -11.46
CA GLY A 393 -0.89 -13.30 -10.92
C GLY A 393 0.05 -14.20 -10.11
N GLY A 394 1.02 -14.80 -10.80
CA GLY A 394 1.99 -15.69 -10.19
C GLY A 394 1.76 -17.12 -10.63
N ALA A 395 1.86 -18.07 -9.72
CA ALA A 395 1.58 -19.47 -10.00
C ALA A 395 0.16 -19.82 -9.57
N GLY A 396 -0.59 -20.54 -10.39
CA GLY A 396 -1.98 -20.90 -10.11
C GLY A 396 -2.88 -20.39 -11.22
N ARG A 397 -4.19 -20.40 -11.01
CA ARG A 397 -5.19 -19.91 -11.97
C ARG A 397 -5.79 -18.62 -11.45
N ASP A 398 -5.19 -17.52 -11.86
CA ASP A 398 -5.53 -16.22 -11.30
C ASP A 398 -6.66 -15.54 -12.07
N ARG A 399 -7.48 -14.77 -11.36
CA ARG A 399 -8.43 -13.82 -11.95
C ARG A 399 -7.94 -12.40 -11.73
N MET A 400 -7.70 -11.67 -12.81
CA MET A 400 -7.19 -10.30 -12.75
C MET A 400 -8.15 -9.30 -13.40
N GLU A 401 -8.46 -8.23 -12.66
CA GLU A 401 -9.34 -7.15 -13.05
C GLU A 401 -8.60 -5.82 -12.81
N GLY A 402 -8.04 -5.22 -13.88
CA GLY A 402 -7.29 -3.96 -13.82
C GLY A 402 -8.24 -2.80 -13.57
N GLY A 403 -9.18 -2.59 -14.49
CA GLY A 403 -10.29 -1.67 -14.29
C GLY A 403 -10.25 -0.50 -15.27
N VAL A 404 -10.08 0.73 -14.77
CA VAL A 404 -9.99 1.94 -15.59
C VAL A 404 -8.56 2.46 -15.55
N GLY A 405 -7.93 2.55 -16.72
CA GLY A 405 -6.55 3.03 -16.87
C GLY A 405 -5.73 2.12 -17.78
N HIS A 406 -4.44 2.43 -17.97
CA HIS A 406 -3.54 1.61 -18.79
C HIS A 406 -2.88 0.51 -17.94
N ASP A 407 -3.61 -0.58 -17.75
CA ASP A 407 -3.21 -1.66 -16.86
C ASP A 407 -2.24 -2.65 -17.51
N THR A 408 -1.54 -3.41 -16.68
CA THR A 408 -0.61 -4.43 -17.16
C THR A 408 -0.70 -5.71 -16.38
N TYR A 409 -1.01 -6.76 -17.13
CA TYR A 409 -1.26 -8.09 -16.62
C TYR A 409 -0.07 -8.97 -16.95
N VAL A 410 0.65 -9.43 -15.93
CA VAL A 410 1.71 -10.45 -16.05
C VAL A 410 1.09 -11.79 -15.67
N VAL A 411 0.92 -12.65 -16.68
CA VAL A 411 0.08 -13.85 -16.60
C VAL A 411 0.85 -15.15 -16.73
N GLY A 412 0.30 -16.19 -16.11
CA GLY A 412 0.67 -17.59 -16.24
C GLY A 412 -0.44 -18.46 -16.84
N GLY A 413 -0.19 -19.76 -16.89
CA GLY A 413 -1.11 -20.74 -17.45
C GLY A 413 -2.37 -20.97 -16.64
N GLY A 414 -3.52 -20.69 -17.25
CA GLY A 414 -4.84 -20.87 -16.66
C GLY A 414 -5.49 -19.57 -16.18
N ASP A 415 -4.78 -18.45 -16.24
CA ASP A 415 -5.27 -17.15 -15.81
C ASP A 415 -6.44 -16.64 -16.66
N THR A 416 -7.24 -15.78 -16.04
CA THR A 416 -8.39 -15.12 -16.63
C THR A 416 -8.34 -13.61 -16.36
N ILE A 417 -8.42 -12.82 -17.43
CA ILE A 417 -8.36 -11.36 -17.39
C ILE A 417 -9.74 -10.83 -17.75
N MET A 418 -10.17 -9.84 -16.98
CA MET A 418 -11.34 -9.03 -17.31
C MET A 418 -10.93 -7.57 -17.27
N ASP A 419 -10.83 -6.97 -18.46
CA ASP A 419 -10.54 -5.56 -18.64
C ASP A 419 -11.76 -4.88 -19.26
N ASN A 420 -12.34 -3.91 -18.54
CA ASN A 420 -13.62 -3.34 -18.93
C ASN A 420 -13.49 -2.10 -19.83
N ASP A 421 -12.30 -1.50 -19.92
CA ASP A 421 -12.05 -0.32 -20.75
C ASP A 421 -11.16 -0.60 -21.99
N GLY A 422 -10.60 -1.81 -22.05
CA GLY A 422 -9.81 -2.38 -23.15
C GLY A 422 -8.39 -1.82 -23.21
N ARG A 423 -7.93 -1.04 -22.22
CA ARG A 423 -6.65 -0.34 -22.26
C ARG A 423 -5.59 -1.12 -21.50
N GLY A 424 -4.35 -0.99 -21.95
CA GLY A 424 -3.21 -1.62 -21.30
C GLY A 424 -2.58 -2.71 -22.16
N GLU A 425 -1.97 -3.68 -21.50
CA GLU A 425 -1.26 -4.78 -22.16
C GLU A 425 -1.29 -6.08 -21.35
N LEU A 426 -1.29 -7.19 -22.09
CA LEU A 426 -1.19 -8.55 -21.56
C LEU A 426 0.23 -9.10 -21.82
N ARG A 427 0.89 -9.64 -20.80
CA ARG A 427 2.27 -10.15 -20.91
C ARG A 427 2.37 -11.60 -20.44
N TRP A 428 2.92 -12.46 -21.29
CA TRP A 428 3.20 -13.85 -20.98
C TRP A 428 4.71 -14.09 -21.09
N ASN A 429 5.34 -14.71 -20.08
CA ASN A 429 6.80 -14.92 -20.04
C ASN A 429 7.61 -13.66 -20.41
N ARG A 430 7.22 -12.49 -19.89
CA ARG A 430 7.83 -11.16 -20.16
C ARG A 430 7.65 -10.62 -21.59
N GLN A 431 6.91 -11.32 -22.44
CA GLN A 431 6.60 -10.88 -23.79
C GLN A 431 5.19 -10.30 -23.83
N ALA A 432 5.07 -9.05 -24.29
CA ALA A 432 3.77 -8.48 -24.60
C ALA A 432 3.08 -9.31 -25.70
N LEU A 433 1.85 -9.72 -25.43
CA LEU A 433 0.98 -10.36 -26.40
C LEU A 433 0.37 -9.28 -27.27
N THR A 434 0.78 -9.21 -28.53
CA THR A 434 0.35 -8.17 -29.48
C THR A 434 -0.65 -8.67 -30.51
N GLY A 435 -1.02 -9.95 -30.45
CA GLY A 435 -1.95 -10.58 -31.37
C GLY A 435 -1.25 -11.33 -32.52
N GLY A 436 -1.96 -11.47 -33.64
CA GLY A 436 -1.56 -12.34 -34.72
C GLY A 436 -2.44 -12.22 -35.96
N ALA A 437 -2.01 -12.89 -37.03
CA ALA A 437 -2.74 -12.94 -38.28
C ALA A 437 -3.37 -14.33 -38.49
N ARG A 438 -4.52 -14.35 -39.16
CA ARG A 438 -5.17 -15.60 -39.57
C ARG A 438 -4.64 -16.03 -40.94
N ASN A 439 -4.22 -17.28 -41.05
CA ASN A 439 -3.91 -17.88 -42.36
C ASN A 439 -5.20 -18.32 -43.05
N GLU A 440 -5.17 -18.42 -44.38
CA GLU A 440 -6.34 -18.84 -45.17
C GLU A 440 -6.89 -20.21 -44.75
N ASP A 441 -5.99 -21.12 -44.35
CA ASP A 441 -6.33 -22.49 -43.93
C ASP A 441 -6.73 -22.58 -42.45
N ASP A 442 -6.54 -21.53 -41.65
CA ASP A 442 -6.90 -21.52 -40.24
C ASP A 442 -8.42 -21.27 -40.07
N PRO A 443 -9.07 -21.86 -39.03
CA PRO A 443 -10.46 -21.56 -38.70
C PRO A 443 -10.71 -20.06 -38.56
N ALA A 444 -11.92 -19.60 -38.90
CA ALA A 444 -12.25 -18.18 -38.97
C ALA A 444 -11.99 -17.38 -37.67
N ASN A 445 -11.95 -18.06 -36.53
CA ASN A 445 -11.69 -17.47 -35.23
C ASN A 445 -10.26 -17.66 -34.70
N THR A 446 -9.37 -18.24 -35.51
CA THR A 446 -8.01 -18.64 -35.08
C THR A 446 -6.96 -17.77 -35.76
N TYR A 447 -6.09 -17.16 -34.97
CA TYR A 447 -5.00 -16.29 -35.40
C TYR A 447 -3.70 -16.76 -34.76
N ARG A 448 -2.57 -16.54 -35.43
CA ARG A 448 -1.26 -17.01 -34.94
C ARG A 448 -0.29 -15.84 -34.84
N SER A 449 0.49 -15.81 -33.77
CA SER A 449 1.58 -14.83 -33.65
C SER A 449 2.62 -15.06 -34.74
N ALA A 450 3.33 -14.00 -35.14
CA ALA A 450 4.34 -14.07 -36.21
C ALA A 450 5.51 -15.01 -35.86
N ASP A 451 5.82 -15.17 -34.57
CA ASP A 451 6.84 -16.09 -34.05
C ASP A 451 6.33 -17.54 -33.88
N GLY A 452 5.05 -17.78 -34.17
CA GLY A 452 4.38 -19.08 -34.04
C GLY A 452 4.27 -19.60 -32.61
N GLN A 453 4.58 -18.79 -31.58
CA GLN A 453 4.54 -19.21 -30.18
C GLN A 453 3.13 -19.24 -29.60
N TYR A 454 2.24 -18.39 -30.11
CA TYR A 454 0.90 -18.17 -29.57
C TYR A 454 -0.18 -18.39 -30.63
N THR A 455 -1.26 -19.07 -30.24
CA THR A 455 -2.49 -19.18 -31.01
C THR A 455 -3.61 -18.46 -30.28
N TYR A 456 -4.23 -17.50 -30.95
CA TYR A 456 -5.33 -16.70 -30.44
C TYR A 456 -6.64 -17.24 -31.01
N THR A 457 -7.56 -17.64 -30.16
CA THR A 457 -8.88 -18.16 -30.55
C THR A 457 -9.96 -17.27 -29.97
N LEU A 458 -10.75 -16.61 -30.83
CA LEU A 458 -11.83 -15.71 -30.41
C LEU A 458 -13.19 -16.42 -30.50
N ASP A 459 -13.75 -16.83 -29.36
CA ASP A 459 -15.09 -17.42 -29.28
C ASP A 459 -16.07 -16.45 -28.63
N GLY A 460 -17.00 -15.90 -29.42
CA GLY A 460 -17.85 -14.80 -29.00
C GLY A 460 -17.01 -13.58 -28.59
N THR A 461 -17.04 -13.24 -27.30
CA THR A 461 -16.24 -12.17 -26.68
C THR A 461 -15.10 -12.70 -25.82
N THR A 462 -14.83 -14.01 -25.84
CA THR A 462 -13.73 -14.59 -25.08
C THR A 462 -12.56 -14.87 -26.00
N LEU A 463 -11.44 -14.19 -25.76
CA LEU A 463 -10.19 -14.48 -26.43
C LEU A 463 -9.38 -15.48 -25.59
N THR A 464 -9.11 -16.65 -26.15
CA THR A 464 -8.16 -17.62 -25.56
C THR A 464 -6.81 -17.48 -26.26
N VAL A 465 -5.75 -17.19 -25.50
CA VAL A 465 -4.38 -17.20 -26.01
C VAL A 465 -3.68 -18.45 -25.50
N ALA A 466 -3.48 -19.40 -26.40
CA ALA A 466 -2.78 -20.65 -26.11
C ALA A 466 -1.30 -20.53 -26.50
N HIS A 467 -0.40 -20.82 -25.57
CA HIS A 467 1.02 -20.96 -25.85
C HIS A 467 1.33 -22.39 -26.33
N ARG A 468 2.43 -22.55 -27.08
CA ARG A 468 2.82 -23.83 -27.70
C ARG A 468 3.08 -24.98 -26.72
N ASP A 469 3.30 -24.70 -25.44
CA ASP A 469 3.47 -25.71 -24.39
C ASP A 469 2.14 -26.31 -23.92
N GLY A 470 1.00 -25.79 -24.41
CA GLY A 470 -0.33 -26.29 -24.10
C GLY A 470 -1.03 -25.52 -22.97
N GLU A 471 -0.37 -24.55 -22.35
CA GLU A 471 -1.01 -23.64 -21.41
C GLU A 471 -1.74 -22.50 -22.13
N SER A 472 -2.72 -21.91 -21.46
CA SER A 472 -3.52 -20.85 -22.05
C SER A 472 -4.01 -19.83 -21.03
N VAL A 473 -4.14 -18.59 -21.46
CA VAL A 473 -4.82 -17.52 -20.74
C VAL A 473 -6.12 -17.14 -21.44
N ARG A 474 -7.11 -16.68 -20.68
CA ARG A 474 -8.38 -16.16 -21.20
C ARG A 474 -8.51 -14.67 -20.95
N VAL A 475 -9.00 -13.95 -21.95
CA VAL A 475 -9.46 -12.56 -21.82
C VAL A 475 -10.97 -12.56 -22.06
N GLU A 476 -11.72 -12.26 -21.01
CA GLU A 476 -13.18 -12.13 -21.05
C GLU A 476 -13.58 -10.77 -21.59
N ASN A 477 -14.71 -10.70 -22.29
CA ASN A 477 -15.27 -9.47 -22.88
C ASN A 477 -14.35 -8.73 -23.86
N TYR A 478 -13.41 -9.45 -24.48
CA TYR A 478 -12.48 -8.92 -25.45
C TYR A 478 -13.19 -8.35 -26.69
N ALA A 479 -12.87 -7.10 -27.00
CA ALA A 479 -13.06 -6.48 -28.30
C ALA A 479 -11.73 -6.39 -29.06
N ARG A 480 -11.80 -6.38 -30.41
CA ARG A 480 -10.60 -6.33 -31.25
C ARG A 480 -9.80 -5.07 -30.96
N GLY A 481 -8.53 -5.25 -30.60
CA GLY A 481 -7.61 -4.16 -30.26
C GLY A 481 -7.42 -3.96 -28.75
N ASP A 482 -8.27 -4.57 -27.91
CA ASP A 482 -8.15 -4.47 -26.46
C ASP A 482 -6.79 -5.01 -26.00
N LEU A 483 -6.25 -4.40 -24.94
CA LEU A 483 -4.93 -4.72 -24.37
C LEU A 483 -3.80 -4.66 -25.41
N GLY A 484 -3.98 -3.89 -26.48
CA GLY A 484 -3.04 -3.79 -27.60
C GLY A 484 -2.96 -5.05 -28.48
N ILE A 485 -3.86 -6.02 -28.30
CA ILE A 485 -3.88 -7.27 -29.06
C ILE A 485 -4.62 -7.06 -30.38
N ARG A 486 -3.95 -7.26 -31.52
CA ARG A 486 -4.51 -7.09 -32.86
C ARG A 486 -4.70 -8.43 -33.57
N LEU A 487 -5.93 -8.70 -34.01
CA LEU A 487 -6.28 -9.90 -34.77
C LEU A 487 -6.50 -9.52 -36.24
N GLU A 488 -5.54 -9.85 -37.09
CA GLU A 488 -5.51 -9.48 -38.50
C GLU A 488 -6.10 -10.57 -39.40
N GLU A 489 -6.98 -10.18 -40.31
CA GLU A 489 -7.53 -11.09 -41.33
C GLU A 489 -6.52 -11.30 -42.47
N PRO A 490 -6.59 -12.44 -43.19
CA PRO A 490 -5.72 -12.67 -44.34
C PRO A 490 -5.95 -11.57 -45.38
N ALA A 491 -4.86 -11.02 -45.92
CA ALA A 491 -4.93 -10.04 -46.99
C ALA A 491 -5.74 -10.65 -48.15
N ALA A 492 -6.87 -10.03 -48.50
CA ALA A 492 -7.72 -10.52 -49.56
C ALA A 492 -6.89 -10.72 -50.84
N ARG A 493 -6.81 -11.96 -51.35
CA ARG A 493 -6.23 -12.23 -52.67
C ARG A 493 -6.96 -11.33 -53.67
N ARG A 494 -6.25 -10.34 -54.22
CA ARG A 494 -6.74 -9.64 -55.41
C ARG A 494 -6.70 -10.65 -56.55
N GLU A 495 -7.82 -11.31 -56.81
CA GLU A 495 -7.98 -12.10 -58.02
C GLU A 495 -7.87 -11.16 -59.22
N GLY A 496 -6.79 -11.31 -60.02
CA GLY A 496 -6.76 -10.81 -61.39
C GLY A 496 -5.64 -9.86 -61.80
N GLU A 497 -4.43 -9.93 -61.26
CA GLU A 497 -3.28 -9.23 -61.88
C GLU A 497 -2.29 -10.23 -62.52
N ALA A 498 -2.31 -10.28 -63.85
CA ALA A 498 -1.34 -10.97 -64.68
C ALA A 498 0.06 -10.32 -64.54
N PRO A 499 1.17 -11.06 -64.78
CA PRO A 499 2.51 -10.55 -64.47
C PRO A 499 2.94 -9.47 -65.48
N PRO A 500 3.54 -8.34 -65.05
CA PRO A 500 4.02 -7.33 -65.99
C PRO A 500 5.39 -7.70 -66.54
N GLU A 501 5.47 -7.70 -67.87
CA GLU A 501 6.70 -7.79 -68.66
C GLU A 501 7.29 -6.38 -68.84
N ASN A 502 8.53 -6.20 -68.35
CA ASN A 502 9.57 -5.22 -68.75
C ASN A 502 9.24 -3.72 -69.06
N ALA A 503 9.62 -2.88 -68.08
CA ALA A 503 10.36 -1.59 -68.17
C ALA A 503 9.66 -0.31 -68.73
N PRO A 504 10.10 0.93 -68.40
CA PRO A 504 11.30 1.35 -67.65
C PRO A 504 11.07 2.35 -66.50
N ALA A 505 12.16 2.57 -65.74
CA ALA A 505 12.29 3.61 -64.73
C ALA A 505 12.04 5.02 -65.30
N ASN A 506 11.17 5.78 -64.64
CA ASN A 506 11.23 7.24 -64.64
C ASN A 506 10.56 7.78 -63.37
N GLY A 507 11.38 8.36 -62.49
CA GLY A 507 10.90 9.10 -61.34
C GLY A 507 10.13 10.33 -61.78
N ARG A 508 8.92 10.50 -61.24
CA ARG A 508 8.26 11.80 -61.08
C ARG A 508 7.51 11.80 -59.76
N ASN A 509 7.81 12.82 -58.97
CA ASN A 509 7.07 13.23 -57.78
C ASN A 509 5.56 13.18 -58.02
N GLU A 510 4.87 12.27 -57.35
CA GLU A 510 3.44 12.39 -57.10
C GLU A 510 3.25 13.07 -55.74
N ARG A 511 2.44 14.12 -55.77
CA ARG A 511 2.03 14.93 -54.63
C ARG A 511 1.24 14.05 -53.64
N PRO A 512 1.29 14.31 -52.32
CA PRO A 512 0.48 13.56 -51.36
C PRO A 512 -1.01 13.71 -51.72
N GLU A 513 -1.72 12.58 -51.83
CA GLU A 513 -3.17 12.56 -51.96
C GLU A 513 -3.80 13.38 -50.82
N GLN A 514 -4.75 14.24 -51.18
CA GLN A 514 -5.39 15.13 -50.24
C GLN A 514 -6.34 14.34 -49.34
N ASP A 515 -5.91 14.10 -48.10
CA ASP A 515 -6.70 13.56 -46.99
C ASP A 515 -8.13 14.11 -46.94
N THR A 516 -9.13 13.24 -46.90
CA THR A 516 -10.56 13.64 -46.95
C THR A 516 -11.08 13.99 -45.55
N PHE A 517 -12.14 14.80 -45.49
CA PHE A 517 -12.80 15.14 -44.21
C PHE A 517 -13.29 13.89 -43.44
N ALA A 518 -13.76 12.87 -44.15
CA ALA A 518 -14.16 11.59 -43.55
C ALA A 518 -12.98 10.87 -42.88
N GLN A 519 -11.82 10.85 -43.55
CA GLN A 519 -10.59 10.27 -43.01
C GLN A 519 -10.08 11.04 -41.77
N SER A 520 -10.14 12.38 -41.79
CA SER A 520 -9.83 13.19 -40.59
C SER A 520 -10.77 12.91 -39.41
N LEU A 521 -12.04 12.60 -39.68
CA LEU A 521 -13.02 12.28 -38.66
C LEU A 521 -12.86 10.88 -38.07
N GLU A 522 -12.39 9.91 -38.87
CA GLU A 522 -12.13 8.53 -38.44
C GLU A 522 -10.90 8.40 -37.54
N ARG A 523 -9.95 9.34 -37.64
CA ARG A 523 -8.74 9.37 -36.80
C ARG A 523 -8.95 10.05 -35.45
N LEU A 524 -10.10 10.68 -35.21
CA LEU A 524 -10.42 11.19 -33.88
C LEU A 524 -10.57 10.02 -32.90
N ASN A 525 -10.03 10.18 -31.69
CA ASN A 525 -10.36 9.25 -30.62
C ASN A 525 -11.89 9.27 -30.33
N PRO A 526 -12.46 8.21 -29.74
CA PRO A 526 -13.90 8.10 -29.54
C PRO A 526 -14.53 9.25 -28.73
N GLN A 527 -13.78 9.84 -27.79
CA GLN A 527 -14.27 10.96 -26.97
C GLN A 527 -14.34 12.27 -27.76
N ASP A 528 -13.34 12.52 -28.60
CA ASP A 528 -13.32 13.63 -29.55
C ASP A 528 -14.41 13.48 -30.59
N ARG A 529 -14.63 12.26 -31.06
CA ARG A 529 -15.72 11.97 -31.99
C ARG A 529 -17.09 12.22 -31.36
N ALA A 530 -17.34 11.73 -30.16
CA ALA A 530 -18.59 11.97 -29.44
C ALA A 530 -18.80 13.46 -29.10
N THR A 531 -17.73 14.21 -28.83
CA THR A 531 -17.82 15.66 -28.57
C THR A 531 -18.08 16.45 -29.86
N TYR A 532 -17.41 16.08 -30.95
CA TYR A 532 -17.68 16.59 -32.28
C TYR A 532 -19.14 16.36 -32.70
N ASP A 533 -19.65 15.13 -32.55
CA ASP A 533 -21.02 14.77 -32.95
C ASP A 533 -22.07 15.55 -32.13
N ARG A 534 -21.82 15.81 -30.83
CA ARG A 534 -22.68 16.66 -30.00
C ARG A 534 -22.65 18.13 -30.43
N MET A 535 -21.47 18.67 -30.77
CA MET A 535 -21.35 20.02 -31.32
C MET A 535 -22.06 20.16 -32.66
N LEU A 536 -21.91 19.16 -33.53
CA LEU A 536 -22.57 19.11 -34.83
C LEU A 536 -24.10 19.09 -34.68
N ALA A 537 -24.62 18.22 -33.81
CA ALA A 537 -26.06 18.15 -33.51
C ALA A 537 -26.59 19.47 -32.93
N SER A 538 -25.82 20.13 -32.06
CA SER A 538 -26.21 21.44 -31.50
C SER A 538 -26.28 22.54 -32.55
N VAL A 539 -25.35 22.57 -33.52
CA VAL A 539 -25.36 23.58 -34.60
C VAL A 539 -26.48 23.31 -35.61
N GLN A 540 -26.68 22.04 -35.97
CA GLN A 540 -27.74 21.63 -36.89
C GLN A 540 -29.14 21.92 -36.33
N SER A 541 -29.35 21.72 -35.01
CA SER A 541 -30.65 21.99 -34.37
C SER A 541 -31.02 23.49 -34.31
N ARG A 542 -30.04 24.40 -34.38
CA ARG A 542 -30.28 25.86 -34.38
C ARG A 542 -30.82 26.37 -35.72
N GLY A 543 -30.46 25.72 -36.83
CA GLY A 543 -30.78 26.15 -38.20
C GLY A 543 -30.02 27.40 -38.64
N GLY A 544 -30.00 27.67 -39.96
CA GLY A 544 -29.36 28.85 -40.54
C GLY A 544 -27.93 28.67 -41.08
N TYR A 545 -27.35 27.47 -40.95
CA TYR A 545 -26.05 27.09 -41.51
C TYR A 545 -26.21 25.88 -42.45
N SER A 546 -25.45 25.84 -43.55
CA SER A 546 -25.38 24.66 -44.41
C SER A 546 -24.72 23.47 -43.69
N GLU A 547 -24.86 22.25 -44.23
CA GLU A 547 -24.24 21.05 -43.65
C GLU A 547 -22.71 21.20 -43.51
N GLU A 548 -22.06 21.74 -44.54
CA GLU A 548 -20.63 22.04 -44.54
C GLU A 548 -20.27 23.11 -43.48
N GLN A 549 -21.07 24.17 -43.36
CA GLN A 549 -20.85 25.21 -42.34
C GLN A 549 -21.04 24.66 -40.92
N ALA A 550 -22.01 23.75 -40.71
CA ALA A 550 -22.20 23.11 -39.41
C ALA A 550 -21.03 22.18 -39.05
N GLN A 551 -20.48 21.45 -40.03
CA GLN A 551 -19.28 20.62 -39.87
C GLN A 551 -18.05 21.48 -39.54
N ASN A 552 -17.89 22.62 -40.21
CA ASN A 552 -16.83 23.60 -39.98
C ASN A 552 -16.88 24.15 -38.54
N ILE A 553 -18.07 24.59 -38.10
CA ILE A 553 -18.29 25.12 -36.75
C ILE A 553 -18.00 24.05 -35.68
N ALA A 554 -18.47 22.82 -35.86
CA ALA A 554 -18.27 21.73 -34.90
C ALA A 554 -16.79 21.35 -34.79
N ALA A 555 -16.06 21.31 -35.90
CA ALA A 555 -14.63 21.00 -35.91
C ALA A 555 -13.80 22.11 -35.24
N ALA A 556 -14.12 23.37 -35.51
CA ALA A 556 -13.48 24.52 -34.85
C ALA A 556 -13.77 24.54 -33.34
N GLY A 557 -15.01 24.20 -32.95
CA GLY A 557 -15.39 24.03 -31.54
C GLY A 557 -14.56 22.97 -30.83
N LEU A 558 -14.36 21.81 -31.47
CA LEU A 558 -13.55 20.73 -30.93
C LEU A 558 -12.06 21.12 -30.82
N ALA A 559 -11.52 21.78 -31.85
CA ALA A 559 -10.13 22.25 -31.83
C ALA A 559 -9.88 23.25 -30.69
N GLU A 560 -10.80 24.20 -30.47
CA GLU A 560 -10.68 25.17 -29.39
C GLU A 560 -10.87 24.52 -28.01
N PHE A 561 -11.77 23.54 -27.91
CA PHE A 561 -11.95 22.73 -26.70
C PHE A 561 -10.64 22.01 -26.33
N ARG A 562 -9.95 21.41 -27.30
CA ARG A 562 -8.67 20.71 -27.07
C ARG A 562 -7.48 21.62 -26.87
N ARG A 563 -7.50 22.84 -27.40
CA ARG A 563 -6.48 23.86 -27.12
C ARG A 563 -6.52 24.38 -25.68
N ARG A 564 -7.69 24.48 -25.06
CA ARG A 564 -7.86 25.16 -23.76
C ARG A 564 -7.88 24.25 -22.54
N ASP A 565 -8.03 22.94 -22.69
CA ASP A 565 -8.24 22.04 -21.55
C ASP A 565 -7.09 21.06 -21.30
N THR A 566 -6.58 21.10 -20.07
CA THR A 566 -5.56 20.20 -19.51
C THR A 566 -6.10 19.27 -18.42
N LEU A 567 -7.33 19.38 -17.91
CA LEU A 567 -7.82 18.56 -16.76
C LEU A 567 -9.30 18.85 -16.39
N VAL A 568 -10.29 18.57 -17.25
CA VAL A 568 -11.71 18.53 -16.80
C VAL A 568 -12.46 17.31 -17.33
N ARG A 569 -13.23 16.72 -16.40
CA ARG A 569 -14.31 15.73 -16.57
C ARG A 569 -15.22 16.07 -17.75
N GLU A 570 -15.80 15.03 -18.34
CA GLU A 570 -16.78 15.06 -19.43
C GLU A 570 -17.54 16.39 -19.57
N SER A 571 -17.47 17.02 -20.74
CA SER A 571 -18.43 18.06 -21.12
C SER A 571 -19.83 17.44 -21.02
N GLN A 572 -20.66 17.92 -20.10
CA GLN A 572 -21.99 17.36 -19.86
C GLN A 572 -23.07 18.03 -20.71
N ASP A 573 -22.84 19.24 -21.22
CA ASP A 573 -23.76 19.93 -22.14
C ASP A 573 -23.01 20.79 -23.18
N VAL A 574 -23.47 20.73 -24.43
CA VAL A 574 -23.02 21.59 -25.53
C VAL A 574 -24.17 22.53 -25.87
N GLY A 575 -23.90 23.84 -25.92
CA GLY A 575 -24.94 24.84 -26.11
C GLY A 575 -24.47 26.03 -26.93
N ILE A 576 -25.42 26.67 -27.59
CA ILE A 576 -25.19 27.88 -28.37
C ILE A 576 -25.86 29.06 -27.66
N TYR A 577 -25.08 30.08 -27.32
CA TYR A 577 -25.57 31.30 -26.70
C TYR A 577 -25.14 32.51 -27.55
N GLY A 578 -26.12 33.29 -28.05
CA GLY A 578 -25.83 34.43 -28.92
C GLY A 578 -25.22 34.00 -30.25
N ASP A 579 -24.06 34.54 -30.63
CA ASP A 579 -23.32 34.21 -31.87
C ASP A 579 -22.17 33.21 -31.63
N ARG A 580 -22.18 32.47 -30.51
CA ARG A 580 -21.05 31.62 -30.09
C ARG A 580 -21.44 30.22 -29.64
N LEU A 581 -20.58 29.25 -29.94
CA LEU A 581 -20.66 27.86 -29.48
C LEU A 581 -19.87 27.71 -28.16
N PHE A 582 -20.50 27.11 -27.16
CA PHE A 582 -19.91 26.83 -25.84
C PHE A 582 -20.08 25.36 -25.43
N THR A 583 -19.16 24.88 -24.60
CA THR A 583 -19.30 23.67 -23.78
C THR A 583 -19.43 24.09 -22.32
N ALA A 584 -20.36 23.50 -21.56
CA ALA A 584 -20.60 23.86 -20.17
C ALA A 584 -20.41 22.66 -19.23
N TYR A 585 -19.77 22.91 -18.09
CA TYR A 585 -19.65 21.98 -16.99
C TYR A 585 -20.37 22.53 -15.75
N PHE A 586 -21.18 21.70 -15.09
CA PHE A 586 -21.97 22.05 -13.90
C PHE A 586 -21.47 21.27 -12.68
N PRO A 587 -20.54 21.81 -11.87
CA PRO A 587 -19.92 21.07 -10.76
C PRO A 587 -20.88 20.71 -9.62
N HIS A 588 -22.07 21.34 -9.58
CA HIS A 588 -23.00 21.30 -8.44
C HIS A 588 -24.47 21.08 -8.84
N GLY A 589 -24.72 20.55 -10.04
CA GLY A 589 -26.06 20.42 -10.61
C GLY A 589 -26.52 21.67 -11.39
N ARG A 590 -27.62 21.55 -12.15
CA ARG A 590 -28.08 22.54 -13.15
C ARG A 590 -28.64 23.85 -12.56
N ASP A 591 -28.77 23.95 -11.24
CA ASP A 591 -29.39 25.11 -10.56
C ASP A 591 -28.37 26.19 -10.12
N ARG A 592 -27.08 26.07 -10.50
CA ARG A 592 -26.00 27.04 -10.21
C ARG A 592 -25.22 27.43 -11.47
N GLU A 593 -24.45 28.53 -11.41
CA GLU A 593 -23.71 29.09 -12.56
C GLU A 593 -22.72 28.09 -13.19
N PRO A 594 -22.79 27.85 -14.52
CA PRO A 594 -21.88 26.95 -15.23
C PRO A 594 -20.49 27.56 -15.49
N ASN A 595 -19.49 26.69 -15.58
CA ASN A 595 -18.20 27.03 -16.17
C ASN A 595 -18.26 26.80 -17.69
N PHE A 596 -18.03 27.85 -18.47
CA PHE A 596 -18.04 27.79 -19.93
C PHE A 596 -16.62 27.56 -20.49
N HIS A 597 -16.46 26.52 -21.30
CA HIS A 597 -15.24 26.18 -22.04
C HIS A 597 -15.52 26.13 -23.54
N ALA A 598 -14.50 26.39 -24.37
CA ALA A 598 -14.59 26.66 -25.82
C ALA A 598 -15.47 27.89 -26.15
N ASN A 599 -14.88 28.91 -26.78
CA ASN A 599 -15.57 30.17 -27.04
C ASN A 599 -15.42 30.59 -28.51
N VAL A 600 -16.10 29.88 -29.40
CA VAL A 600 -15.93 30.02 -30.86
C VAL A 600 -17.08 30.84 -31.44
N ARG A 601 -16.78 31.88 -32.21
CA ARG A 601 -17.81 32.65 -32.95
C ARG A 601 -18.25 31.84 -34.17
N LEU A 602 -19.56 31.69 -34.34
CA LEU A 602 -20.14 30.79 -35.33
C LEU A 602 -19.82 31.23 -36.76
N ASP A 603 -19.91 32.53 -37.06
CA ASP A 603 -19.72 33.04 -38.41
C ASP A 603 -18.24 32.96 -38.86
N ASP A 604 -17.29 33.14 -37.93
CA ASP A 604 -15.86 32.99 -38.21
C ASP A 604 -15.51 31.50 -38.42
N ALA A 605 -16.10 30.62 -37.61
CA ALA A 605 -15.87 29.19 -37.69
C ALA A 605 -16.52 28.54 -38.91
N ALA A 606 -17.67 29.04 -39.36
CA ALA A 606 -18.34 28.57 -40.57
C ALA A 606 -17.49 28.72 -41.83
N GLN A 607 -16.57 29.69 -41.84
CA GLN A 607 -15.65 29.96 -42.97
C GLN A 607 -14.34 29.18 -42.89
N THR A 608 -14.07 28.50 -41.78
CA THR A 608 -12.85 27.69 -41.60
C THR A 608 -13.13 26.24 -41.98
N PRO A 609 -12.46 25.66 -42.99
CA PRO A 609 -12.69 24.28 -43.38
C PRO A 609 -12.51 23.32 -42.19
N ALA A 610 -13.47 22.43 -41.97
CA ALA A 610 -13.49 21.51 -40.85
C ALA A 610 -12.20 20.69 -40.74
N ARG A 611 -11.65 20.31 -41.90
CA ARG A 611 -10.38 19.60 -42.02
C ARG A 611 -9.23 20.31 -41.32
N ASP A 612 -9.10 21.63 -41.48
CA ASP A 612 -7.99 22.40 -40.91
C ASP A 612 -8.06 22.41 -39.38
N SER A 613 -9.28 22.39 -38.83
CA SER A 613 -9.50 22.30 -37.38
C SER A 613 -9.28 20.87 -36.86
N LEU A 614 -9.70 19.85 -37.61
CA LEU A 614 -9.48 18.45 -37.22
C LEU A 614 -8.00 18.05 -37.29
N GLN A 615 -7.23 18.55 -38.26
CA GLN A 615 -5.77 18.36 -38.29
C GLN A 615 -5.08 18.96 -37.07
N GLN A 616 -5.59 20.07 -36.54
CA GLN A 616 -5.07 20.64 -35.29
C GLN A 616 -5.40 19.74 -34.09
N VAL A 617 -6.58 19.14 -34.05
CA VAL A 617 -6.95 18.16 -33.01
C VAL A 617 -6.05 16.93 -33.07
N GLU A 618 -5.81 16.38 -34.27
CA GLU A 618 -4.89 15.25 -34.48
C GLU A 618 -3.45 15.60 -34.07
N THR A 619 -2.98 16.80 -34.42
CA THR A 619 -1.64 17.26 -34.03
C THR A 619 -1.53 17.37 -32.50
N LEU A 620 -2.56 17.88 -31.82
CA LEU A 620 -2.60 17.94 -30.37
C LEU A 620 -2.69 16.55 -29.72
N GLN A 621 -3.40 15.59 -30.33
CA GLN A 621 -3.43 14.20 -29.89
C GLN A 621 -2.05 13.53 -30.00
N GLN A 622 -1.36 13.73 -31.12
CA GLN A 622 -0.02 13.17 -31.35
C GLN A 622 1.07 13.83 -30.48
N GLN A 623 1.02 15.15 -30.30
CA GLN A 623 1.94 15.86 -29.39
C GLN A 623 1.77 15.40 -27.94
N ARG A 624 0.54 15.05 -27.52
CA ARG A 624 0.26 14.48 -26.19
C ARG A 624 0.67 13.02 -26.05
N ALA A 625 0.68 12.25 -27.14
CA ALA A 625 1.15 10.86 -27.16
C ALA A 625 2.70 10.72 -27.07
N ILE A 626 3.46 11.82 -27.29
CA ILE A 626 4.93 11.80 -27.37
C ILE A 626 5.59 12.60 -26.23
N ALA A 627 4.87 13.48 -25.52
CA ALA A 627 5.47 14.37 -24.51
C ALA A 627 5.56 13.72 -23.11
N PRO A 628 6.75 13.65 -22.47
CA PRO A 628 6.90 13.23 -21.08
C PRO A 628 6.28 14.26 -20.10
N PRO A 629 5.84 13.85 -18.89
CA PRO A 629 5.08 14.69 -17.96
C PRO A 629 5.77 16.01 -17.56
N THR A 630 7.10 16.06 -17.58
CA THR A 630 7.91 17.22 -17.19
C THR A 630 7.78 18.42 -18.12
N GLN A 631 7.56 18.22 -19.43
CA GLN A 631 7.35 19.34 -20.36
C GLN A 631 5.95 19.97 -20.26
N GLN A 632 4.98 19.23 -19.70
CA GLN A 632 3.63 19.76 -19.45
C GLN A 632 3.59 20.67 -18.20
N LEU A 633 4.57 20.54 -17.28
CA LEU A 633 4.77 21.46 -16.16
C LEU A 633 5.56 22.72 -16.54
N GLU A 634 6.56 22.63 -17.42
CA GLU A 634 7.31 23.81 -17.88
C GLU A 634 6.47 24.74 -18.78
N GLN A 635 5.51 24.19 -19.54
CA GLN A 635 4.52 25.01 -20.27
C GLN A 635 3.47 25.66 -19.34
N ARG A 636 3.21 25.11 -18.15
CA ARG A 636 2.32 25.71 -17.12
C ARG A 636 2.89 26.99 -16.52
N GLU A 637 4.21 27.11 -16.39
CA GLU A 637 4.85 28.30 -15.83
C GLU A 637 5.04 29.42 -16.86
N GLN A 638 5.13 29.10 -18.14
CA GLN A 638 5.32 30.09 -19.21
C GLN A 638 4.01 30.72 -19.73
N GLN A 639 2.86 30.04 -19.59
CA GLN A 639 1.56 30.57 -20.05
C GLN A 639 0.81 31.37 -18.97
N ASN A 640 1.14 31.19 -17.69
CA ASN A 640 0.62 31.99 -16.58
C ASN A 640 1.56 33.16 -16.27
N GLY A 641 1.64 34.13 -17.19
CA GLY A 641 2.20 35.45 -16.87
C GLY A 641 1.46 36.11 -15.69
N PRO A 642 2.12 37.02 -14.94
CA PRO A 642 1.65 37.46 -13.64
C PRO A 642 0.36 38.26 -13.78
N THR A 643 -0.76 37.70 -13.31
CA THR A 643 -1.95 38.52 -13.08
C THR A 643 -1.70 39.34 -11.82
N LEU A 644 -1.37 40.60 -12.07
CA LEU A 644 -1.24 41.70 -11.11
C LEU A 644 -2.29 41.61 -10.00
N GLY A 645 -1.81 41.73 -8.77
CA GLY A 645 -2.63 41.70 -7.58
C GLY A 645 -3.55 42.91 -7.40
N GLY A 646 -4.41 42.76 -6.39
CA GLY A 646 -4.99 43.87 -5.65
C GLY A 646 -6.49 44.03 -5.84
N ARG A 647 -7.27 43.61 -4.84
CA ARG A 647 -7.66 44.52 -3.74
C ARG A 647 -8.46 43.80 -2.66
N THR A 648 -7.96 43.97 -1.44
CA THR A 648 -8.66 44.09 -0.16
C THR A 648 -10.09 44.64 -0.26
N GLN A 649 -11.04 43.97 0.39
CA GLN A 649 -11.60 44.36 1.69
C GLN A 649 -12.32 43.19 2.35
#